data_AF-A0A819VJF4-F1
#
_entry.id   AF-A0A819VJF4-F1
#
_cell.length_a   1.000
_cell.length_b   1.000
_cell.length_c   1.000
_cell.angle_alpha   90.00
_cell.angle_beta   90.00
_cell.angle_gamma   90.00
#
_symmetry.space_group_name_H-M   'P 1'
#
loop_
_entity.id
_entity.type
_entity.pdbx_description
1 polymer ?
#
loop_
_entity_poly.entity_id
_entity_poly.type
_entity_poly.pdbx_seq_one_letter_code
_entity_poly.pdbx_strand_id
1 'polypeptide(L)'
;LRQKREREIRQFEIENQELRSQLQELTQNIKDLEIQLKRRNDELTKVMTTTETDATAKANFQKQIRDIQVELDSIRADYTSERELRKSLESEKRSIMEENNSLRNEIFDKTDVSQEILQRGKKLEEELSTIKHELHQTRKNHETTMIDIRSKHAKEIEELTRQLDNAKKQIQICTKDLQPLKNDIKDRDSEIKNLNTLKQDIERKRKQLEIQIQDLLHKYNESERIKIEAIDKSQRYQQNIEALNAAYIEVEQRLQNNERTINTLKQDNQDLEERFQDENRQKMNALSKLRQAEDLINELKERLDDEEEENIKIKAKLTQITQESNELRRTSEQTEYMEELRRQLQREKDAILKELDNEKLINSKLTKSNQKLTNDITDLNVELERYGTIVQNVEKIKRTYEKRIQDEKKLQEKLRQERDQNERDIREKETQRLNLLKELSERNYSYEDLDKRYKQLRTDMDKRTNTDDVGRYIQELEKTKRSFELIVDDQKHQITELEDELQTSEDARLRLEVNVGASKQTIEKITQDCNREIEDCKRSSGQRLKDYEIELQEEQKSKQQIIQQRKKLEVDLQNAYQQIEEANRLKEDTIRTNRRLQTQIRDLTRELDEIKHADTVTNQTAKEWQTKLKTYEQNIQQLTEEKDFIERQLRQIQIERNELHEKIAILSRECNLSIDDKRRFEARINHLEEELEEQQINCELNSDKIKKLTINYEQALLDCATEKENNKQLEIIRSNLERQIRDLREQLDVNDGSTIEMSKAKLAAFEAKIHAYEEQVDNEVREKQKASRNARLLEKRLRDAFTVTEETQKSANYYKEEFEKADGRLRKMKRQIDELQEDLSQTKLRLRKAQREKDEIEETSTYTRTRPSITHNPSTFATRNVLPLTINSSDRSDDSLQFQSTNTSISDALSSGNSTLRNSEVENLNNRNS
;
A
#
# COMPACT_ATOMS: atom_id res chain seq x y z
N LEU A 1 28.08 246.84 -12.40
CA LEU A 1 28.55 245.68 -11.60
C LEU A 1 27.41 244.74 -11.15
N ARG A 2 26.35 245.16 -10.43
CA ARG A 2 25.25 244.25 -10.00
C ARG A 2 24.75 243.27 -11.09
N GLN A 3 24.43 243.78 -12.28
CA GLN A 3 23.95 243.00 -13.43
C GLN A 3 24.88 241.86 -13.93
N LYS A 4 26.15 241.79 -13.49
CA LYS A 4 27.02 240.66 -13.84
C LYS A 4 26.72 239.44 -12.95
N ARG A 5 26.49 239.69 -11.65
CA ARG A 5 26.24 238.66 -10.62
C ARG A 5 24.91 237.93 -10.84
N GLU A 6 23.90 238.63 -11.35
CA GLU A 6 22.57 238.06 -11.67
C GLU A 6 22.58 237.10 -12.86
N ARG A 7 23.58 237.19 -13.75
CA ARG A 7 23.76 236.23 -14.86
C ARG A 7 24.46 234.96 -14.39
N GLU A 8 25.50 235.12 -13.57
CA GLU A 8 26.26 234.02 -12.97
C GLU A 8 25.37 233.14 -12.08
N ILE A 9 24.44 233.71 -11.31
CA ILE A 9 23.47 232.96 -10.50
C ILE A 9 22.53 232.09 -11.37
N ARG A 10 21.92 232.65 -12.41
CA ARG A 10 21.00 231.90 -13.30
C ARG A 10 21.69 230.76 -14.05
N GLN A 11 22.99 230.86 -14.30
CA GLN A 11 23.74 229.80 -14.95
C GLN A 11 23.91 228.59 -14.03
N PHE A 12 24.24 228.81 -12.75
CA PHE A 12 24.31 227.74 -11.75
C PHE A 12 22.94 227.14 -11.40
N GLU A 13 21.85 227.91 -11.47
CA GLU A 13 20.49 227.38 -11.26
C GLU A 13 20.11 226.34 -12.33
N ILE A 14 20.52 226.55 -13.59
CA ILE A 14 20.28 225.60 -14.70
C ILE A 14 21.14 224.33 -14.53
N GLU A 15 22.44 224.47 -14.26
CA GLU A 15 23.33 223.31 -14.03
C GLU A 15 22.86 222.45 -12.84
N ASN A 16 22.34 223.08 -11.77
CA ASN A 16 21.79 222.34 -10.63
C ASN A 16 20.51 221.57 -10.98
N GLN A 17 19.73 222.03 -11.96
CA GLN A 17 18.50 221.39 -12.40
C GLN A 17 18.78 220.19 -13.32
N GLU A 18 19.76 220.31 -14.23
CA GLU A 18 20.21 219.18 -15.07
C GLU A 18 20.82 218.04 -14.25
N LEU A 19 21.71 218.36 -13.29
CA LEU A 19 22.32 217.37 -12.39
C LEU A 19 21.28 216.61 -11.54
N ARG A 20 20.18 217.27 -11.13
CA ARG A 20 19.07 216.62 -10.43
C ARG A 20 18.33 215.64 -11.33
N SER A 21 18.12 215.98 -12.61
CA SER A 21 17.48 215.08 -13.58
C SER A 21 18.30 213.82 -13.81
N GLN A 22 19.62 213.96 -14.01
CA GLN A 22 20.54 212.82 -14.18
C GLN A 22 20.58 211.90 -12.94
N LEU A 23 20.60 212.47 -11.73
CA LEU A 23 20.50 211.69 -10.48
C LEU A 23 19.18 210.91 -10.38
N GLN A 24 18.07 211.51 -10.81
CA GLN A 24 16.75 210.87 -10.74
C GLN A 24 16.64 209.70 -11.74
N GLU A 25 17.21 209.85 -12.94
CA GLU A 25 17.28 208.81 -13.98
C GLU A 25 18.21 207.64 -13.58
N LEU A 26 19.37 207.93 -12.99
CA LEU A 26 20.26 206.90 -12.42
C LEU A 26 19.59 206.15 -11.25
N THR A 27 18.83 206.85 -10.39
CA THR A 27 18.09 206.24 -9.28
C THR A 27 16.98 205.29 -9.78
N GLN A 28 16.39 205.57 -10.93
CA GLN A 28 15.39 204.69 -11.55
C GLN A 28 16.04 203.44 -12.16
N ASN A 29 17.14 203.60 -12.91
CA ASN A 29 17.89 202.48 -13.48
C ASN A 29 18.38 201.47 -12.42
N ILE A 30 18.78 201.94 -11.23
CA ILE A 30 19.17 201.06 -10.11
C ILE A 30 18.00 200.17 -9.66
N LYS A 31 16.79 200.72 -9.51
CA LYS A 31 15.60 199.95 -9.09
C LYS A 31 15.19 198.90 -10.12
N ASP A 32 15.28 199.22 -11.40
CA ASP A 32 14.91 198.28 -12.46
C ASP A 32 15.93 197.11 -12.54
N LEU A 33 17.20 197.36 -12.22
CA LEU A 33 18.22 196.31 -12.04
C LEU A 33 17.98 195.46 -10.78
N GLU A 34 17.60 196.06 -9.64
CA GLU A 34 17.24 195.31 -8.42
C GLU A 34 16.07 194.34 -8.67
N ILE A 35 15.06 194.77 -9.44
CA ILE A 35 13.90 193.95 -9.82
C ILE A 35 14.31 192.78 -10.74
N GLN A 36 15.22 193.00 -11.70
CA GLN A 36 15.75 191.94 -12.55
C GLN A 36 16.59 190.93 -11.75
N LEU A 37 17.45 191.40 -10.85
CA LEU A 37 18.31 190.55 -10.02
C LEU A 37 17.47 189.70 -9.07
N LYS A 38 16.41 190.26 -8.46
CA LYS A 38 15.46 189.51 -7.65
C LYS A 38 14.78 188.38 -8.43
N ARG A 39 14.24 188.67 -9.62
CA ARG A 39 13.63 187.64 -10.50
C ARG A 39 14.61 186.51 -10.84
N ARG A 40 15.89 186.83 -11.08
CA ARG A 40 16.94 185.82 -11.36
C ARG A 40 17.25 184.94 -10.15
N ASN A 41 17.18 185.46 -8.92
CA ASN A 41 17.31 184.64 -7.70
C ASN A 41 16.08 183.74 -7.48
N ASP A 42 14.87 184.23 -7.78
CA ASP A 42 13.63 183.44 -7.72
C ASP A 42 13.63 182.31 -8.78
N GLU A 43 14.16 182.57 -9.98
CA GLU A 43 14.39 181.55 -11.03
C GLU A 43 15.44 180.51 -10.59
N LEU A 44 16.58 180.95 -10.03
CA LEU A 44 17.68 180.06 -9.61
C LEU A 44 17.27 179.12 -8.48
N THR A 45 16.61 179.63 -7.43
CA THR A 45 16.12 178.82 -6.31
C THR A 45 15.10 177.78 -6.76
N LYS A 46 14.21 178.13 -7.70
CA LYS A 46 13.27 177.17 -8.28
C LYS A 46 13.97 176.02 -9.01
N VAL A 47 15.00 176.31 -9.82
CA VAL A 47 15.82 175.28 -10.48
C VAL A 47 16.50 174.36 -9.45
N MET A 48 17.10 174.92 -8.39
CA MET A 48 17.71 174.12 -7.32
C MET A 48 16.74 173.12 -6.71
N THR A 49 15.52 173.57 -6.34
CA THR A 49 14.52 172.66 -5.76
C THR A 49 14.11 171.53 -6.70
N THR A 50 14.05 171.77 -8.02
CA THR A 50 13.76 170.69 -8.99
C THR A 50 14.89 169.67 -9.12
N THR A 51 16.16 170.10 -9.07
CA THR A 51 17.29 169.15 -9.04
C THR A 51 17.35 168.31 -7.76
N GLU A 52 16.90 168.85 -6.62
CA GLU A 52 16.81 168.11 -5.35
C GLU A 52 15.67 167.06 -5.38
N THR A 53 14.53 167.38 -5.99
CA THR A 53 13.45 166.38 -6.21
C THR A 53 13.87 165.28 -7.18
N ASP A 54 14.60 165.60 -8.25
CA ASP A 54 15.08 164.60 -9.20
C ASP A 54 16.17 163.70 -8.60
N ALA A 55 17.07 164.27 -7.79
CA ALA A 55 18.10 163.51 -7.07
C ALA A 55 17.49 162.52 -6.06
N THR A 56 16.46 162.94 -5.30
CA THR A 56 15.77 162.08 -4.34
C THR A 56 14.92 161.01 -5.03
N ALA A 57 14.23 161.34 -6.14
CA ALA A 57 13.54 160.35 -6.97
C ALA A 57 14.50 159.28 -7.52
N LYS A 58 15.65 159.69 -8.06
CA LYS A 58 16.70 158.78 -8.56
C LYS A 58 17.24 157.86 -7.46
N ALA A 59 17.46 158.37 -6.25
CA ALA A 59 17.89 157.56 -5.11
C ALA A 59 16.84 156.49 -4.72
N ASN A 60 15.55 156.84 -4.75
CA ASN A 60 14.46 155.90 -4.46
C ASN A 60 14.37 154.78 -5.51
N PHE A 61 14.46 155.09 -6.80
CA PHE A 61 14.50 154.05 -7.85
C PHE A 61 15.75 153.15 -7.72
N GLN A 62 16.91 153.72 -7.38
CA GLN A 62 18.12 152.93 -7.07
C GLN A 62 18.02 152.11 -5.78
N LYS A 63 17.04 152.35 -4.90
CA LYS A 63 16.71 151.46 -3.79
C LYS A 63 15.80 150.33 -4.27
N GLN A 64 14.69 150.64 -4.95
CA GLN A 64 13.76 149.65 -5.48
C GLN A 64 14.43 148.60 -6.38
N ILE A 65 15.38 149.00 -7.23
CA ILE A 65 16.15 148.05 -8.06
C ILE A 65 16.94 147.04 -7.21
N ARG A 66 17.54 147.48 -6.08
CA ARG A 66 18.27 146.60 -5.16
C ARG A 66 17.34 145.73 -4.33
N ASP A 67 16.23 146.28 -3.85
CA ASP A 67 15.23 145.54 -3.08
C ASP A 67 14.67 144.38 -3.95
N ILE A 68 14.29 144.66 -5.21
CA ILE A 68 13.85 143.65 -6.19
C ILE A 68 14.96 142.62 -6.52
N GLN A 69 16.22 143.03 -6.59
CA GLN A 69 17.34 142.10 -6.84
C GLN A 69 17.51 141.10 -5.68
N VAL A 70 17.33 141.53 -4.44
CA VAL A 70 17.39 140.65 -3.26
C VAL A 70 16.21 139.66 -3.24
N GLU A 71 15.00 140.11 -3.57
CA GLU A 71 13.83 139.20 -3.71
C GLU A 71 14.05 138.15 -4.81
N LEU A 72 14.62 138.56 -5.96
CA LEU A 72 14.86 137.67 -7.10
C LEU A 72 15.92 136.60 -6.76
N ASP A 73 16.97 136.95 -6.01
CA ASP A 73 17.98 135.99 -5.55
C ASP A 73 17.49 135.09 -4.41
N SER A 74 16.56 135.55 -3.56
CA SER A 74 15.85 134.68 -2.61
C SER A 74 15.04 133.62 -3.34
N ILE A 75 14.17 134.03 -4.28
CA ILE A 75 13.31 133.13 -5.06
C ILE A 75 14.14 132.11 -5.87
N ARG A 76 15.35 132.47 -6.31
CA ARG A 76 16.32 131.55 -6.92
C ARG A 76 16.82 130.48 -5.94
N ALA A 77 17.18 130.87 -4.72
CA ALA A 77 17.61 129.94 -3.68
C ALA A 77 16.47 128.97 -3.30
N ASP A 78 15.26 129.50 -3.10
CA ASP A 78 14.05 128.73 -2.79
C ASP A 78 13.78 127.70 -3.89
N TYR A 79 13.77 128.12 -5.17
CA TYR A 79 13.61 127.23 -6.32
C TYR A 79 14.70 126.15 -6.43
N THR A 80 15.96 126.45 -6.09
CA THR A 80 16.99 125.41 -6.03
C THR A 80 16.73 124.39 -4.93
N SER A 81 16.28 124.82 -3.75
CA SER A 81 15.94 123.91 -2.64
C SER A 81 14.73 123.02 -2.96
N GLU A 82 13.67 123.58 -3.57
CA GLU A 82 12.50 122.80 -3.98
C GLU A 82 12.87 121.75 -5.04
N ARG A 83 13.78 122.09 -5.95
CA ARG A 83 14.28 121.16 -6.99
C ARG A 83 15.08 119.99 -6.41
N GLU A 84 15.83 120.20 -5.34
CA GLU A 84 16.57 119.13 -4.65
C GLU A 84 15.65 118.26 -3.79
N LEU A 85 14.71 118.87 -3.05
CA LEU A 85 13.67 118.15 -2.31
C LEU A 85 12.79 117.30 -3.25
N ARG A 86 12.38 117.82 -4.41
CA ARG A 86 11.67 117.04 -5.43
C ARG A 86 12.48 115.84 -5.93
N LYS A 87 13.78 115.99 -6.17
CA LYS A 87 14.66 114.86 -6.56
C LYS A 87 14.71 113.78 -5.46
N SER A 88 14.82 114.18 -4.20
CA SER A 88 14.81 113.25 -3.07
C SER A 88 13.50 112.47 -3.02
N LEU A 89 12.36 113.18 -3.03
CA LEU A 89 11.02 112.60 -3.03
C LEU A 89 10.74 111.73 -4.27
N GLU A 90 11.28 112.06 -5.45
CA GLU A 90 11.19 111.21 -6.64
C GLU A 90 12.01 109.92 -6.51
N SER A 91 13.16 109.94 -5.82
CA SER A 91 13.94 108.72 -5.55
C SER A 91 13.28 107.82 -4.50
N GLU A 92 12.76 108.41 -3.42
CA GLU A 92 12.03 107.70 -2.37
C GLU A 92 10.72 107.10 -2.91
N LYS A 93 9.98 107.86 -3.73
CA LYS A 93 8.79 107.37 -4.45
C LYS A 93 9.11 106.21 -5.40
N ARG A 94 10.29 106.17 -6.04
CA ARG A 94 10.71 105.02 -6.86
C ARG A 94 10.99 103.80 -5.98
N SER A 95 11.75 103.96 -4.90
CA SER A 95 12.01 102.87 -3.93
C SER A 95 10.71 102.28 -3.38
N ILE A 96 9.74 103.13 -3.01
CA ILE A 96 8.43 102.71 -2.50
C ILE A 96 7.58 102.05 -3.60
N MET A 97 7.67 102.48 -4.87
CA MET A 97 7.02 101.78 -5.99
C MET A 97 7.65 100.42 -6.26
N GLU A 98 8.98 100.30 -6.22
CA GLU A 98 9.70 99.04 -6.42
C GLU A 98 9.39 98.05 -5.28
N GLU A 99 9.34 98.49 -4.03
CA GLU A 99 8.90 97.69 -2.88
C GLU A 99 7.41 97.28 -2.98
N ASN A 100 6.52 98.20 -3.37
CA ASN A 100 5.11 97.87 -3.61
C ASN A 100 4.92 96.88 -4.78
N ASN A 101 5.73 96.98 -5.83
CA ASN A 101 5.70 96.03 -6.95
C ASN A 101 6.26 94.66 -6.53
N SER A 102 7.33 94.62 -5.73
CA SER A 102 7.85 93.38 -5.13
C SER A 102 6.80 92.69 -4.25
N LEU A 103 6.11 93.45 -3.38
CA LEU A 103 5.04 92.92 -2.52
C LEU A 103 3.81 92.49 -3.31
N ARG A 104 3.45 93.19 -4.39
CA ARG A 104 2.40 92.76 -5.33
C ARG A 104 2.75 91.45 -6.02
N ASN A 105 3.99 91.30 -6.48
CA ASN A 105 4.47 90.07 -7.10
C ASN A 105 4.50 88.92 -6.08
N GLU A 106 4.99 89.14 -4.85
CA GLU A 106 4.99 88.12 -3.80
C GLU A 106 3.57 87.70 -3.37
N ILE A 107 2.59 88.62 -3.44
CA ILE A 107 1.16 88.31 -3.25
C ILE A 107 0.60 87.53 -4.45
N PHE A 108 1.01 87.86 -5.68
CA PHE A 108 0.61 87.14 -6.89
C PHE A 108 1.16 85.70 -6.88
N ASP A 109 2.45 85.52 -6.60
CA ASP A 109 3.11 84.21 -6.44
C ASP A 109 2.41 83.36 -5.36
N LYS A 110 2.05 83.95 -4.22
CA LYS A 110 1.30 83.26 -3.15
C LYS A 110 -0.15 82.95 -3.54
N THR A 111 -0.75 83.75 -4.41
CA THR A 111 -2.08 83.49 -4.98
C THR A 111 -2.04 82.34 -5.96
N ASP A 112 -1.03 82.30 -6.84
CA ASP A 112 -0.82 81.20 -7.79
C ASP A 112 -0.43 79.90 -7.07
N VAL A 113 0.45 79.93 -6.08
CA VAL A 113 0.73 78.76 -5.22
C VAL A 113 -0.54 78.29 -4.49
N SER A 114 -1.40 79.20 -4.04
CA SER A 114 -2.70 78.83 -3.44
C SER A 114 -3.66 78.20 -4.47
N GLN A 115 -3.63 78.65 -5.73
CA GLN A 115 -4.39 78.04 -6.83
C GLN A 115 -3.82 76.68 -7.25
N GLU A 116 -2.50 76.50 -7.30
CA GLU A 116 -1.85 75.21 -7.56
C GLU A 116 -2.18 74.21 -6.45
N ILE A 117 -2.15 74.63 -5.18
CA ILE A 117 -2.57 73.80 -4.03
C ILE A 117 -4.07 73.43 -4.14
N LEU A 118 -4.94 74.37 -4.51
CA LEU A 118 -6.37 74.10 -4.70
C LEU A 118 -6.65 73.16 -5.89
N GLN A 119 -5.94 73.32 -7.00
CA GLN A 119 -6.04 72.44 -8.16
C GLN A 119 -5.48 71.04 -7.87
N ARG A 120 -4.36 70.94 -7.14
CA ARG A 120 -3.80 69.67 -6.69
C ARG A 120 -4.69 68.98 -5.66
N GLY A 121 -5.35 69.76 -4.78
CA GLY A 121 -6.40 69.27 -3.89
C GLY A 121 -7.57 68.66 -4.66
N LYS A 122 -8.09 69.38 -5.67
CA LYS A 122 -9.16 68.86 -6.56
C LYS A 122 -8.75 67.60 -7.32
N LYS A 123 -7.53 67.56 -7.88
CA LYS A 123 -7.03 66.37 -8.58
C LYS A 123 -6.87 65.19 -7.64
N LEU A 124 -6.37 65.40 -6.42
CA LEU A 124 -6.37 64.37 -5.37
C LEU A 124 -7.80 63.95 -4.96
N GLU A 125 -8.78 64.85 -4.93
CA GLU A 125 -10.19 64.47 -4.68
C GLU A 125 -10.81 63.68 -5.84
N GLU A 126 -10.46 64.01 -7.09
CA GLU A 126 -10.88 63.32 -8.32
C GLU A 126 -10.22 61.93 -8.40
N GLU A 127 -8.90 61.81 -8.23
CA GLU A 127 -8.13 60.57 -8.18
C GLU A 127 -8.60 59.66 -7.03
N LEU A 128 -8.83 60.21 -5.84
CA LEU A 128 -9.34 59.46 -4.69
C LEU A 128 -10.84 59.10 -4.90
N SER A 129 -11.55 59.78 -5.81
CA SER A 129 -12.90 59.39 -6.26
C SER A 129 -12.88 58.29 -7.32
N THR A 130 -11.98 58.33 -8.31
CA THR A 130 -11.81 57.25 -9.31
C THR A 130 -11.32 55.98 -8.64
N ILE A 131 -10.28 56.05 -7.80
CA ILE A 131 -9.78 54.91 -7.02
C ILE A 131 -10.88 54.33 -6.11
N LYS A 132 -11.75 55.16 -5.50
CA LYS A 132 -12.93 54.66 -4.76
C LYS A 132 -13.94 53.95 -5.67
N HIS A 133 -14.17 54.46 -6.88
CA HIS A 133 -15.08 53.86 -7.85
C HIS A 133 -14.55 52.52 -8.37
N GLU A 134 -13.28 52.47 -8.76
CA GLU A 134 -12.56 51.28 -9.19
C GLU A 134 -12.46 50.24 -8.07
N LEU A 135 -12.13 50.64 -6.84
CA LEU A 135 -12.13 49.73 -5.68
C LEU A 135 -13.54 49.20 -5.37
N HIS A 136 -14.59 50.00 -5.58
CA HIS A 136 -15.97 49.51 -5.45
C HIS A 136 -16.35 48.56 -6.60
N GLN A 137 -15.93 48.84 -7.83
CA GLN A 137 -16.26 48.05 -9.02
C GLN A 137 -15.48 46.74 -9.07
N THR A 138 -14.19 46.73 -8.76
CA THR A 138 -13.36 45.52 -8.60
C THR A 138 -13.91 44.66 -7.45
N ARG A 139 -14.26 45.25 -6.30
CA ARG A 139 -14.94 44.54 -5.21
C ARG A 139 -16.27 43.93 -5.65
N LYS A 140 -17.09 44.65 -6.41
CA LYS A 140 -18.36 44.15 -6.95
C LYS A 140 -18.15 42.98 -7.92
N ASN A 141 -17.15 43.08 -8.81
CA ASN A 141 -16.77 42.01 -9.74
C ASN A 141 -16.22 40.77 -9.01
N HIS A 142 -15.48 40.97 -7.91
CA HIS A 142 -15.02 39.90 -7.03
C HIS A 142 -16.20 39.25 -6.27
N GLU A 143 -17.18 40.04 -5.83
CA GLU A 143 -18.38 39.54 -5.15
C GLU A 143 -19.27 38.72 -6.12
N THR A 144 -19.46 39.17 -7.36
CA THR A 144 -20.18 38.38 -8.39
C THR A 144 -19.44 37.10 -8.77
N THR A 145 -18.12 37.15 -8.99
CA THR A 145 -17.35 35.92 -9.31
C THR A 145 -17.31 34.93 -8.13
N MET A 146 -17.30 35.41 -6.88
CA MET A 146 -17.46 34.54 -5.71
C MET A 146 -18.86 33.92 -5.60
N ILE A 147 -19.91 34.63 -6.01
CA ILE A 147 -21.27 34.08 -6.11
C ILE A 147 -21.34 33.00 -7.21
N ASP A 148 -20.74 33.23 -8.38
CA ASP A 148 -20.70 32.27 -9.48
C ASP A 148 -19.90 31.01 -9.13
N ILE A 149 -18.76 31.15 -8.45
CA ILE A 149 -17.95 30.02 -7.96
C ILE A 149 -18.75 29.21 -6.92
N ARG A 150 -19.42 29.87 -5.97
CA ARG A 150 -20.30 29.19 -4.99
C ARG A 150 -21.47 28.48 -5.68
N SER A 151 -22.07 29.10 -6.71
CA SER A 151 -23.15 28.51 -7.52
C SER A 151 -22.69 27.27 -8.30
N LYS A 152 -21.46 27.28 -8.84
CA LYS A 152 -20.84 26.12 -9.48
C LYS A 152 -20.57 25.00 -8.47
N HIS A 153 -19.86 25.30 -7.38
CA HIS A 153 -19.56 24.29 -6.35
C HIS A 153 -20.81 23.70 -5.70
N ALA A 154 -21.88 24.49 -5.49
CA ALA A 154 -23.16 23.97 -5.01
C ALA A 154 -23.77 22.94 -5.95
N LYS A 155 -23.77 23.20 -7.28
CA LYS A 155 -24.24 22.26 -8.30
C LYS A 155 -23.36 21.01 -8.38
N GLU A 156 -22.05 21.15 -8.28
CA GLU A 156 -21.11 20.02 -8.21
C GLU A 156 -21.35 19.15 -6.96
N ILE A 157 -21.68 19.77 -5.82
CA ILE A 157 -22.06 19.05 -4.59
C ILE A 157 -23.43 18.36 -4.73
N GLU A 158 -24.42 18.98 -5.36
CA GLU A 158 -25.72 18.35 -5.66
C GLU A 158 -25.56 17.15 -6.62
N GLU A 159 -24.75 17.29 -7.67
CA GLU A 159 -24.40 16.25 -8.64
C GLU A 159 -23.71 15.05 -7.94
N LEU A 160 -22.68 15.30 -7.13
CA LEU A 160 -21.98 14.28 -6.34
C LEU A 160 -22.90 13.62 -5.31
N THR A 161 -23.77 14.37 -4.65
CA THR A 161 -24.76 13.84 -3.69
C THR A 161 -25.76 12.91 -4.40
N ARG A 162 -26.22 13.30 -5.60
CA ARG A 162 -27.12 12.50 -6.43
C ARG A 162 -26.47 11.22 -6.95
N GLN A 163 -25.19 11.27 -7.32
CA GLN A 163 -24.40 10.09 -7.69
C GLN A 163 -24.21 9.14 -6.49
N LEU A 164 -23.90 9.69 -5.31
CA LEU A 164 -23.74 8.96 -4.06
C LEU A 164 -25.04 8.27 -3.60
N ASP A 165 -26.20 8.93 -3.74
CA ASP A 165 -27.49 8.31 -3.43
C ASP A 165 -27.94 7.29 -4.49
N ASN A 166 -27.57 7.45 -5.76
CA ASN A 166 -27.74 6.40 -6.77
C ASN A 166 -26.86 5.18 -6.46
N ALA A 167 -25.62 5.38 -6.03
CA ALA A 167 -24.73 4.30 -5.60
C ALA A 167 -25.29 3.56 -4.37
N LYS A 168 -25.78 4.28 -3.35
CA LYS A 168 -26.50 3.68 -2.20
C LYS A 168 -27.68 2.81 -2.67
N LYS A 169 -28.50 3.31 -3.60
CA LYS A 169 -29.65 2.56 -4.15
C LYS A 169 -29.22 1.29 -4.86
N GLN A 170 -28.15 1.32 -5.67
CA GLN A 170 -27.62 0.10 -6.30
C GLN A 170 -27.08 -0.89 -5.27
N ILE A 171 -26.33 -0.43 -4.26
CA ILE A 171 -25.88 -1.28 -3.14
C ILE A 171 -27.08 -1.92 -2.41
N GLN A 172 -28.17 -1.18 -2.22
CA GLN A 172 -29.40 -1.65 -1.57
C GLN A 172 -30.23 -2.62 -2.44
N ILE A 173 -30.07 -2.57 -3.76
CA ILE A 173 -30.62 -3.58 -4.69
C ILE A 173 -29.76 -4.84 -4.61
N CYS A 174 -28.44 -4.74 -4.83
CA CYS A 174 -27.52 -5.87 -4.79
C CYS A 174 -27.54 -6.63 -3.44
N THR A 175 -27.77 -5.94 -2.31
CA THR A 175 -27.92 -6.60 -1.00
C THR A 175 -29.28 -7.29 -0.80
N LYS A 176 -30.35 -6.86 -1.50
CA LYS A 176 -31.60 -7.62 -1.58
C LYS A 176 -31.43 -8.87 -2.44
N ASP A 177 -30.78 -8.74 -3.60
CA ASP A 177 -30.55 -9.84 -4.55
C ASP A 177 -29.57 -10.90 -4.01
N LEU A 178 -28.69 -10.52 -3.09
CA LEU A 178 -27.81 -11.45 -2.34
C LEU A 178 -28.59 -12.41 -1.42
N GLN A 179 -29.79 -12.03 -0.96
CA GLN A 179 -30.55 -12.81 0.03
C GLN A 179 -31.24 -14.06 -0.54
N PRO A 180 -31.91 -14.06 -1.72
CA PRO A 180 -32.39 -15.31 -2.32
C PRO A 180 -31.24 -16.25 -2.66
N LEU A 181 -30.12 -15.76 -3.20
CA LEU A 181 -28.93 -16.59 -3.47
C LEU A 181 -28.38 -17.27 -2.20
N LYS A 182 -28.43 -16.61 -1.04
CA LYS A 182 -28.09 -17.20 0.26
C LYS A 182 -29.09 -18.25 0.76
N ASN A 183 -30.32 -18.23 0.28
CA ASN A 183 -31.31 -19.27 0.58
C ASN A 183 -31.15 -20.45 -0.39
N ASP A 184 -30.97 -20.18 -1.69
CA ASP A 184 -30.67 -21.20 -2.70
C ASP A 184 -29.47 -22.07 -2.29
N ILE A 185 -28.39 -21.46 -1.77
CA ILE A 185 -27.22 -22.19 -1.25
C ILE A 185 -27.60 -23.12 -0.08
N LYS A 186 -28.45 -22.68 0.87
CA LYS A 186 -28.89 -23.51 1.99
C LYS A 186 -29.79 -24.66 1.54
N ASP A 187 -30.64 -24.41 0.56
CA ASP A 187 -31.55 -25.41 0.02
C ASP A 187 -30.75 -26.48 -0.75
N ARG A 188 -29.72 -26.09 -1.51
CA ARG A 188 -28.74 -27.02 -2.12
C ARG A 188 -27.90 -27.75 -1.08
N ASP A 189 -27.46 -27.12 0.01
CA ASP A 189 -26.82 -27.81 1.13
C ASP A 189 -27.74 -28.86 1.77
N SER A 190 -29.05 -28.61 1.83
CA SER A 190 -30.04 -29.57 2.32
C SER A 190 -30.24 -30.74 1.34
N GLU A 191 -30.31 -30.45 0.04
CA GLU A 191 -30.40 -31.43 -1.04
C GLU A 191 -29.15 -32.34 -1.06
N ILE A 192 -27.96 -31.77 -0.93
CA ILE A 192 -26.69 -32.50 -0.83
C ILE A 192 -26.66 -33.40 0.41
N LYS A 193 -27.20 -32.96 1.56
CA LYS A 193 -27.30 -33.81 2.76
C LYS A 193 -28.24 -34.99 2.53
N ASN A 194 -29.42 -34.75 1.93
CA ASN A 194 -30.40 -35.79 1.60
C ASN A 194 -29.89 -36.79 0.55
N LEU A 195 -29.14 -36.32 -0.45
CA LEU A 195 -28.48 -37.19 -1.43
C LEU A 195 -27.37 -38.04 -0.80
N ASN A 196 -26.64 -37.50 0.19
CA ASN A 196 -25.62 -38.26 0.92
C ASN A 196 -26.21 -39.33 1.85
N THR A 197 -27.35 -39.09 2.52
CA THR A 197 -28.02 -40.14 3.30
C THR A 197 -28.59 -41.23 2.40
N LEU A 198 -29.26 -40.86 1.31
CA LEU A 198 -29.76 -41.81 0.30
C LEU A 198 -28.63 -42.66 -0.29
N LYS A 199 -27.48 -42.05 -0.58
CA LYS A 199 -26.27 -42.75 -1.05
C LYS A 199 -25.75 -43.76 -0.02
N GLN A 200 -25.71 -43.41 1.27
CA GLN A 200 -25.29 -44.34 2.33
C GLN A 200 -26.24 -45.55 2.44
N ASP A 201 -27.54 -45.35 2.29
CA ASP A 201 -28.52 -46.45 2.31
C ASP A 201 -28.46 -47.32 1.05
N ILE A 202 -28.10 -46.74 -0.10
CA ILE A 202 -27.78 -47.50 -1.31
C ILE A 202 -26.48 -48.31 -1.12
N GLU A 203 -25.42 -47.74 -0.54
CA GLU A 203 -24.19 -48.49 -0.24
C GLU A 203 -24.42 -49.60 0.80
N ARG A 204 -25.28 -49.40 1.81
CA ARG A 204 -25.72 -50.43 2.76
C ARG A 204 -26.43 -51.58 2.05
N LYS A 205 -27.42 -51.29 1.21
CA LYS A 205 -28.14 -52.30 0.42
C LYS A 205 -27.22 -53.03 -0.56
N ARG A 206 -26.29 -52.32 -1.19
CA ARG A 206 -25.28 -52.93 -2.10
C ARG A 206 -24.42 -53.94 -1.35
N LYS A 207 -23.92 -53.60 -0.17
CA LYS A 207 -23.16 -54.54 0.69
C LYS A 207 -23.96 -55.76 1.13
N GLN A 208 -25.25 -55.60 1.44
CA GLN A 208 -26.12 -56.73 1.77
C GLN A 208 -26.30 -57.68 0.58
N LEU A 209 -26.44 -57.14 -0.64
CA LEU A 209 -26.51 -57.94 -1.87
C LEU A 209 -25.16 -58.60 -2.22
N GLU A 210 -24.04 -57.90 -2.01
CA GLU A 210 -22.68 -58.46 -2.17
C GLU A 210 -22.46 -59.68 -1.26
N ILE A 211 -22.88 -59.59 0.01
CA ILE A 211 -22.83 -60.72 0.96
C ILE A 211 -23.73 -61.88 0.51
N GLN A 212 -24.96 -61.60 0.06
CA GLN A 212 -25.86 -62.64 -0.46
C GLN A 212 -25.30 -63.35 -1.71
N ILE A 213 -24.57 -62.62 -2.57
CA ILE A 213 -23.89 -63.20 -3.73
C ILE A 213 -22.69 -64.06 -3.29
N GLN A 214 -21.93 -63.63 -2.27
CA GLN A 214 -20.84 -64.44 -1.69
C GLN A 214 -21.37 -65.73 -1.04
N ASP A 215 -22.47 -65.68 -0.28
CA ASP A 215 -23.14 -66.84 0.29
C ASP A 215 -23.60 -67.84 -0.78
N LEU A 216 -24.12 -67.34 -1.91
CA LEU A 216 -24.55 -68.17 -3.04
C LEU A 216 -23.36 -68.80 -3.78
N LEU A 217 -22.27 -68.06 -3.97
CA LEU A 217 -21.02 -68.59 -4.53
C LEU A 217 -20.40 -69.66 -3.63
N HIS A 218 -20.38 -69.46 -2.31
CA HIS A 218 -19.87 -70.46 -1.37
C HIS A 218 -20.70 -71.76 -1.41
N LYS A 219 -22.04 -71.63 -1.45
CA LYS A 219 -22.96 -72.78 -1.62
C LYS A 219 -22.79 -73.49 -2.97
N TYR A 220 -22.57 -72.73 -4.04
CA TYR A 220 -22.28 -73.30 -5.37
C TYR A 220 -20.96 -74.09 -5.35
N ASN A 221 -19.89 -73.52 -4.79
CA ASN A 221 -18.57 -74.16 -4.70
C ASN A 221 -18.60 -75.44 -3.87
N GLU A 222 -19.28 -75.46 -2.71
CA GLU A 222 -19.40 -76.68 -1.90
C GLU A 222 -20.30 -77.73 -2.60
N SER A 223 -21.34 -77.31 -3.34
CA SER A 223 -22.12 -78.23 -4.18
C SER A 223 -21.30 -78.84 -5.32
N GLU A 224 -20.42 -78.06 -5.96
CA GLU A 224 -19.50 -78.54 -6.99
C GLU A 224 -18.45 -79.49 -6.41
N ARG A 225 -17.94 -79.20 -5.21
CA ARG A 225 -17.05 -80.10 -4.46
C ARG A 225 -17.74 -81.42 -4.08
N ILE A 226 -18.98 -81.38 -3.56
CA ILE A 226 -19.75 -82.60 -3.24
C ILE A 226 -19.99 -83.45 -4.49
N LYS A 227 -20.26 -82.81 -5.64
CA LYS A 227 -20.37 -83.48 -6.95
C LYS A 227 -19.05 -84.16 -7.36
N ILE A 228 -17.89 -83.53 -7.15
CA ILE A 228 -16.58 -84.14 -7.40
C ILE A 228 -16.34 -85.33 -6.46
N GLU A 229 -16.57 -85.17 -5.15
CA GLU A 229 -16.44 -86.25 -4.17
C GLU A 229 -17.38 -87.44 -4.45
N ALA A 230 -18.54 -87.20 -5.09
CA ALA A 230 -19.45 -88.24 -5.55
C ALA A 230 -18.95 -88.96 -6.82
N ILE A 231 -18.34 -88.23 -7.77
CA ILE A 231 -17.71 -88.80 -8.97
C ILE A 231 -16.52 -89.70 -8.56
N ASP A 232 -15.66 -89.24 -7.66
CA ASP A 232 -14.53 -90.01 -7.13
C ASP A 232 -15.00 -91.31 -6.43
N LYS A 233 -16.07 -91.25 -5.63
CA LYS A 233 -16.68 -92.44 -5.02
C LYS A 233 -17.21 -93.40 -6.09
N SER A 234 -17.89 -92.89 -7.11
CA SER A 234 -18.40 -93.68 -8.24
C SER A 234 -17.26 -94.41 -8.97
N GLN A 235 -16.15 -93.72 -9.29
CA GLN A 235 -14.97 -94.33 -9.91
C GLN A 235 -14.33 -95.41 -9.04
N ARG A 236 -14.26 -95.23 -7.71
CA ARG A 236 -13.76 -96.27 -6.79
C ARG A 236 -14.68 -97.50 -6.73
N TYR A 237 -16.00 -97.31 -6.75
CA TYR A 237 -16.94 -98.44 -6.85
C TYR A 237 -16.82 -99.16 -8.20
N GLN A 238 -16.66 -98.42 -9.30
CA GLN A 238 -16.40 -98.97 -10.63
C GLN A 238 -15.13 -99.85 -10.64
N GLN A 239 -14.01 -99.34 -10.12
CA GLN A 239 -12.75 -100.09 -9.98
C GLN A 239 -12.88 -101.33 -9.09
N ASN A 240 -13.63 -101.23 -7.98
CA ASN A 240 -13.89 -102.38 -7.10
C ASN A 240 -14.74 -103.45 -7.78
N ILE A 241 -15.71 -103.07 -8.63
CA ILE A 241 -16.52 -103.99 -9.43
C ILE A 241 -15.65 -104.67 -10.51
N GLU A 242 -14.78 -103.92 -11.18
CA GLU A 242 -13.83 -104.45 -12.16
C GLU A 242 -12.84 -105.43 -11.51
N ALA A 243 -12.34 -105.14 -10.30
CA ALA A 243 -11.51 -106.05 -9.52
C ALA A 243 -12.27 -107.30 -9.05
N LEU A 244 -13.53 -107.16 -8.60
CA LEU A 244 -14.37 -108.32 -8.26
C LEU A 244 -14.63 -109.21 -9.48
N ASN A 245 -14.91 -108.63 -10.65
CA ASN A 245 -15.13 -109.37 -11.88
C ASN A 245 -13.86 -110.11 -12.33
N ALA A 246 -12.68 -109.50 -12.20
CA ALA A 246 -11.41 -110.17 -12.46
C ALA A 246 -11.18 -111.37 -11.53
N ALA A 247 -11.42 -111.20 -10.23
CA ALA A 247 -11.31 -112.29 -9.25
C ALA A 247 -12.36 -113.39 -9.48
N TYR A 248 -13.59 -113.03 -9.87
CA TYR A 248 -14.66 -113.96 -10.22
C TYR A 248 -14.27 -114.81 -11.44
N ILE A 249 -13.76 -114.20 -12.50
CA ILE A 249 -13.25 -114.90 -13.69
C ILE A 249 -12.10 -115.85 -13.33
N GLU A 250 -11.20 -115.45 -12.42
CA GLU A 250 -10.13 -116.33 -11.96
C GLU A 250 -10.67 -117.53 -11.18
N VAL A 251 -11.70 -117.33 -10.34
CA VAL A 251 -12.39 -118.41 -9.62
C VAL A 251 -13.12 -119.34 -10.59
N GLU A 252 -13.83 -118.83 -11.60
CA GLU A 252 -14.45 -119.66 -12.65
C GLU A 252 -13.42 -120.48 -13.41
N GLN A 253 -12.27 -119.90 -13.78
CA GLN A 253 -11.20 -120.65 -14.46
C GLN A 253 -10.59 -121.74 -13.56
N ARG A 254 -10.39 -121.47 -12.27
CA ARG A 254 -9.98 -122.47 -11.28
C ARG A 254 -11.04 -123.58 -11.14
N LEU A 255 -12.33 -123.23 -11.16
CA LEU A 255 -13.44 -124.17 -11.03
C LEU A 255 -13.56 -125.07 -12.27
N GLN A 256 -13.49 -124.52 -13.49
CA GLN A 256 -13.42 -125.31 -14.73
C GLN A 256 -12.20 -126.23 -14.79
N ASN A 257 -11.04 -125.78 -14.28
CA ASN A 257 -9.86 -126.64 -14.18
C ASN A 257 -10.04 -127.77 -13.16
N ASN A 258 -10.74 -127.52 -12.05
CA ASN A 258 -11.10 -128.55 -11.08
C ASN A 258 -12.16 -129.53 -11.63
N GLU A 259 -13.12 -129.09 -12.44
CA GLU A 259 -14.05 -129.99 -13.14
C GLU A 259 -13.31 -130.90 -14.14
N ARG A 260 -12.32 -130.36 -14.86
CA ARG A 260 -11.45 -131.16 -15.74
C ARG A 260 -10.68 -132.23 -14.96
N THR A 261 -10.04 -131.89 -13.84
CA THR A 261 -9.31 -132.88 -13.03
C THR A 261 -10.21 -133.89 -12.34
N ILE A 262 -11.40 -133.48 -11.88
CA ILE A 262 -12.44 -134.40 -11.37
C ILE A 262 -12.87 -135.38 -12.46
N ASN A 263 -13.03 -134.94 -13.72
CA ASN A 263 -13.46 -135.82 -14.79
C ASN A 263 -12.35 -136.77 -15.27
N THR A 264 -11.06 -136.37 -15.27
CA THR A 264 -9.96 -137.33 -15.47
C THR A 264 -9.89 -138.34 -14.33
N LEU A 265 -10.00 -137.91 -13.06
CA LEU A 265 -9.96 -138.82 -11.91
C LEU A 265 -11.14 -139.82 -11.89
N LYS A 266 -12.33 -139.43 -12.38
CA LYS A 266 -13.43 -140.38 -12.59
C LYS A 266 -13.08 -141.42 -13.65
N GLN A 267 -12.42 -141.03 -14.73
CA GLN A 267 -12.02 -141.95 -15.80
C GLN A 267 -10.89 -142.88 -15.33
N ASP A 268 -9.87 -142.36 -14.63
CA ASP A 268 -8.85 -143.17 -13.96
C ASP A 268 -9.47 -144.22 -13.01
N ASN A 269 -10.56 -143.86 -12.32
CA ASN A 269 -11.28 -144.77 -11.42
C ASN A 269 -12.11 -145.84 -12.18
N GLN A 270 -12.68 -145.51 -13.34
CA GLN A 270 -13.34 -146.50 -14.21
C GLN A 270 -12.32 -147.49 -14.80
N ASP A 271 -11.17 -147.00 -15.25
CA ASP A 271 -10.04 -147.83 -15.73
C ASP A 271 -9.54 -148.79 -14.63
N LEU A 272 -9.59 -148.39 -13.35
CA LEU A 272 -9.27 -149.25 -12.21
C LEU A 272 -10.37 -150.27 -11.91
N GLU A 273 -11.65 -149.90 -11.99
CA GLU A 273 -12.78 -150.81 -11.83
C GLU A 273 -12.82 -151.90 -12.94
N GLU A 274 -12.47 -151.55 -14.18
CA GLU A 274 -12.40 -152.51 -15.30
C GLU A 274 -11.24 -153.49 -15.12
N ARG A 275 -10.05 -153.01 -14.71
CA ARG A 275 -8.90 -153.88 -14.36
C ARG A 275 -9.24 -154.86 -13.23
N PHE A 276 -9.94 -154.40 -12.20
CA PHE A 276 -10.38 -155.25 -11.09
C PHE A 276 -11.37 -156.34 -11.54
N GLN A 277 -12.27 -156.04 -12.48
CA GLN A 277 -13.16 -157.04 -13.07
C GLN A 277 -12.40 -158.10 -13.89
N ASP A 278 -11.37 -157.70 -14.63
CA ASP A 278 -10.53 -158.64 -15.40
C ASP A 278 -9.60 -159.48 -14.53
N GLU A 279 -9.03 -158.96 -13.44
CA GLU A 279 -8.35 -159.78 -12.43
C GLU A 279 -9.30 -160.82 -11.82
N ASN A 280 -10.55 -160.43 -11.51
CA ASN A 280 -11.54 -161.34 -10.94
C ASN A 280 -11.96 -162.43 -11.96
N ARG A 281 -12.06 -162.11 -13.26
CA ARG A 281 -12.21 -163.10 -14.34
C ARG A 281 -11.03 -164.07 -14.42
N GLN A 282 -9.80 -163.57 -14.34
CA GLN A 282 -8.59 -164.42 -14.36
C GLN A 282 -8.57 -165.37 -13.16
N LYS A 283 -8.94 -164.88 -11.97
CA LYS A 283 -9.05 -165.68 -10.73
C LYS A 283 -10.08 -166.81 -10.85
N MET A 284 -11.25 -166.56 -11.45
CA MET A 284 -12.26 -167.60 -11.69
C MET A 284 -11.77 -168.65 -12.70
N ASN A 285 -11.02 -168.24 -13.72
CA ASN A 285 -10.36 -169.16 -14.67
C ASN A 285 -9.30 -170.04 -14.00
N ALA A 286 -8.54 -169.52 -13.02
CA ALA A 286 -7.60 -170.30 -12.24
C ALA A 286 -8.29 -171.34 -11.34
N LEU A 287 -9.38 -170.95 -10.67
CA LEU A 287 -10.21 -171.87 -9.86
C LEU A 287 -10.79 -173.04 -10.67
N SER A 288 -11.20 -172.80 -11.92
CA SER A 288 -11.70 -173.87 -12.80
C SER A 288 -10.61 -174.89 -13.15
N LYS A 289 -9.35 -174.47 -13.28
CA LYS A 289 -8.21 -175.36 -13.56
C LYS A 289 -7.77 -176.15 -12.34
N LEU A 290 -7.94 -175.60 -11.14
CA LEU A 290 -7.63 -176.29 -9.88
C LEU A 290 -8.49 -177.56 -9.72
N ARG A 291 -9.81 -177.46 -9.91
CA ARG A 291 -10.73 -178.60 -9.83
C ARG A 291 -10.36 -179.76 -10.77
N GLN A 292 -9.98 -179.46 -12.01
CA GLN A 292 -9.56 -180.51 -12.96
C GLN A 292 -8.27 -181.23 -12.54
N ALA A 293 -7.42 -180.61 -11.71
CA ALA A 293 -6.28 -181.29 -11.10
C ALA A 293 -6.68 -182.08 -9.84
N GLU A 294 -7.67 -181.61 -9.06
CA GLU A 294 -8.17 -182.29 -7.86
C GLU A 294 -8.87 -183.63 -8.21
N ASP A 295 -9.64 -183.69 -9.29
CA ASP A 295 -10.30 -184.94 -9.73
C ASP A 295 -9.27 -186.02 -10.14
N LEU A 296 -8.24 -185.66 -10.92
CA LEU A 296 -7.15 -186.56 -11.32
C LEU A 296 -6.29 -187.06 -10.15
N ILE A 297 -6.24 -186.31 -9.05
CA ILE A 297 -5.51 -186.68 -7.83
C ILE A 297 -6.24 -187.78 -7.04
N ASN A 298 -7.54 -188.00 -7.25
CA ASN A 298 -8.29 -189.04 -6.55
C ASN A 298 -8.25 -190.39 -7.30
N GLU A 299 -8.34 -190.37 -8.63
CA GLU A 299 -8.25 -191.58 -9.48
C GLU A 299 -6.86 -192.26 -9.43
N LEU A 300 -5.82 -191.52 -9.02
CA LEU A 300 -4.46 -192.05 -8.83
C LEU A 300 -4.17 -192.57 -7.42
N LYS A 301 -5.03 -192.35 -6.42
CA LYS A 301 -4.82 -192.84 -5.04
C LYS A 301 -5.24 -194.30 -4.86
N GLU A 302 -6.37 -194.70 -5.43
CA GLU A 302 -6.85 -196.09 -5.41
C GLU A 302 -5.93 -197.09 -6.15
N ARG A 303 -4.83 -196.62 -6.76
CA ARG A 303 -3.76 -197.45 -7.34
C ARG A 303 -2.41 -197.35 -6.62
N LEU A 304 -2.25 -196.45 -5.66
CA LEU A 304 -1.01 -196.30 -4.90
C LEU A 304 -1.03 -197.17 -3.64
N ASP A 305 -2.20 -197.31 -3.01
CA ASP A 305 -2.41 -198.12 -1.81
C ASP A 305 -2.20 -199.64 -2.05
N ASP A 306 -2.21 -200.10 -3.30
CA ASP A 306 -1.99 -201.51 -3.70
C ASP A 306 -0.51 -201.85 -4.03
N GLU A 307 0.38 -200.87 -4.30
CA GLU A 307 1.80 -201.14 -4.66
C GLU A 307 2.84 -200.54 -3.69
N GLU A 308 2.50 -199.57 -2.84
CA GLU A 308 3.44 -199.07 -1.81
C GLU A 308 3.64 -199.99 -0.59
N GLU A 309 3.27 -201.28 -0.65
CA GLU A 309 3.90 -202.30 0.21
C GLU A 309 5.36 -202.62 -0.18
N GLU A 310 5.84 -202.26 -1.38
CA GLU A 310 7.29 -202.31 -1.71
C GLU A 310 8.08 -201.07 -1.21
N ASN A 311 7.46 -200.20 -0.41
CA ASN A 311 8.03 -198.93 0.11
C ASN A 311 9.12 -199.14 1.19
N ILE A 312 10.32 -199.61 0.80
CA ILE A 312 11.51 -199.66 1.70
C ILE A 312 12.84 -199.21 1.04
N LYS A 313 13.16 -199.59 -0.21
CA LYS A 313 14.58 -199.90 -0.52
C LYS A 313 15.51 -198.82 -1.14
N ILE A 314 15.04 -197.80 -1.88
CA ILE A 314 15.94 -196.95 -2.70
C ILE A 314 15.82 -195.43 -2.45
N LYS A 315 16.30 -195.04 -1.26
CA LYS A 315 17.41 -194.09 -1.05
C LYS A 315 17.41 -192.73 -1.77
N ALA A 316 17.18 -191.69 -0.97
CA ALA A 316 17.47 -190.28 -1.21
C ALA A 316 18.90 -189.93 -1.72
N LYS A 317 18.99 -188.83 -2.50
CA LYS A 317 20.15 -187.91 -2.55
C LYS A 317 19.85 -186.60 -3.32
N LEU A 318 20.70 -185.58 -3.07
CA LEU A 318 21.02 -184.38 -3.91
C LEU A 318 20.03 -183.18 -4.05
N THR A 319 20.21 -182.26 -3.09
CA THR A 319 20.25 -180.76 -3.11
C THR A 319 20.63 -179.99 -4.40
N GLN A 320 20.35 -178.64 -4.51
CA GLN A 320 21.35 -177.49 -4.56
C GLN A 320 20.99 -176.08 -5.24
N ILE A 321 20.80 -174.94 -4.48
CA ILE A 321 21.25 -173.47 -4.65
C ILE A 321 20.48 -172.31 -5.47
N THR A 322 20.66 -170.95 -5.20
CA THR A 322 19.81 -169.70 -5.62
C THR A 322 20.41 -168.17 -5.50
N GLN A 323 19.94 -167.04 -6.22
CA GLN A 323 20.05 -165.45 -6.11
C GLN A 323 21.19 -164.50 -6.81
N GLU A 324 21.32 -163.10 -7.06
CA GLU A 324 20.69 -161.64 -7.08
C GLU A 324 21.63 -160.45 -7.75
N SER A 325 21.63 -159.03 -7.88
CA SER A 325 20.90 -157.63 -7.76
C SER A 325 21.87 -156.31 -8.08
N ASN A 326 21.77 -154.90 -8.27
CA ASN A 326 20.90 -153.66 -8.70
C ASN A 326 21.57 -152.13 -8.81
N GLU A 327 20.88 -150.98 -9.29
CA GLU A 327 21.07 -149.40 -9.36
C GLU A 327 21.92 -148.56 -10.47
N LEU A 328 22.10 -147.17 -10.72
CA LEU A 328 21.92 -145.73 -10.15
C LEU A 328 21.86 -144.43 -11.18
N ARG A 329 22.17 -143.10 -10.85
CA ARG A 329 21.90 -141.71 -11.57
C ARG A 329 22.95 -140.50 -11.29
N ARG A 330 23.04 -139.12 -11.60
CA ARG A 330 22.40 -137.81 -12.20
C ARG A 330 23.52 -136.60 -12.32
N THR A 331 23.59 -135.23 -12.65
CA THR A 331 22.98 -133.87 -13.17
C THR A 331 24.14 -132.75 -13.43
N SER A 332 24.23 -131.39 -13.74
CA SER A 332 23.56 -130.06 -14.25
C SER A 332 24.67 -128.91 -14.56
N GLU A 333 24.69 -127.52 -14.80
CA GLU A 333 23.89 -126.21 -14.97
C GLU A 333 24.74 -124.87 -15.39
N GLN A 334 24.24 -123.63 -15.84
CA GLN A 334 25.06 -122.35 -16.24
C GLN A 334 24.36 -120.91 -16.57
N THR A 335 24.96 -119.65 -16.41
CA THR A 335 24.60 -118.26 -17.05
C THR A 335 25.53 -116.97 -16.81
N GLU A 336 25.49 -115.78 -17.56
CA GLU A 336 26.21 -114.42 -17.36
C GLU A 336 25.79 -113.12 -18.25
N TYR A 337 26.30 -111.83 -18.06
CA TYR A 337 26.52 -110.61 -19.01
C TYR A 337 26.44 -109.06 -18.54
N MET A 338 27.20 -108.07 -19.16
CA MET A 338 26.92 -106.57 -19.56
C MET A 338 27.67 -105.28 -18.95
N GLU A 339 28.28 -104.31 -19.75
CA GLU A 339 28.57 -102.81 -19.48
C GLU A 339 29.23 -101.97 -20.68
N GLU A 340 29.43 -100.61 -20.60
CA GLU A 340 30.53 -99.69 -21.12
C GLU A 340 30.12 -98.19 -21.39
N LEU A 341 28.90 -97.91 -21.90
CA LEU A 341 28.51 -96.63 -22.57
C LEU A 341 28.53 -95.35 -21.69
N ARG A 342 28.51 -95.47 -20.35
CA ARG A 342 28.27 -94.34 -19.43
C ARG A 342 29.41 -93.31 -19.33
N ARG A 343 30.65 -93.66 -19.68
CA ARG A 343 31.85 -92.84 -19.33
C ARG A 343 32.11 -91.64 -20.25
N GLN A 344 31.53 -91.59 -21.45
CA GLN A 344 31.91 -90.60 -22.46
C GLN A 344 31.20 -89.25 -22.27
N LEU A 345 29.87 -89.27 -22.10
CA LEU A 345 29.00 -88.09 -21.95
C LEU A 345 29.37 -87.16 -20.78
N GLN A 346 30.00 -87.67 -19.73
CA GLN A 346 30.34 -86.86 -18.55
C GLN A 346 31.47 -85.84 -18.85
N ARG A 347 32.39 -86.14 -19.78
CA ARG A 347 33.56 -85.27 -20.03
C ARG A 347 33.23 -84.00 -20.81
N GLU A 348 32.28 -84.08 -21.74
CA GLU A 348 31.87 -82.93 -22.57
C GLU A 348 31.11 -81.89 -21.74
N LYS A 349 30.25 -82.35 -20.82
CA LYS A 349 29.55 -81.52 -19.84
C LYS A 349 30.51 -80.66 -19.00
N ASP A 350 31.59 -81.26 -18.51
CA ASP A 350 32.56 -80.59 -17.63
C ASP A 350 33.50 -79.62 -18.39
N ALA A 351 33.52 -79.69 -19.73
CA ALA A 351 34.17 -78.69 -20.59
C ALA A 351 33.27 -77.46 -20.80
N ILE A 352 32.02 -77.68 -21.24
CA ILE A 352 31.04 -76.61 -21.51
C ILE A 352 30.81 -75.74 -20.27
N LEU A 353 30.77 -76.34 -19.07
CA LEU A 353 30.63 -75.59 -17.81
C LEU A 353 31.80 -74.61 -17.55
N LYS A 354 33.03 -74.95 -17.94
CA LYS A 354 34.20 -74.07 -17.78
C LYS A 354 34.22 -72.93 -18.78
N GLU A 355 33.76 -73.17 -20.01
CA GLU A 355 33.61 -72.11 -21.02
C GLU A 355 32.53 -71.12 -20.58
N LEU A 356 31.39 -71.62 -20.12
CA LEU A 356 30.29 -70.82 -19.57
C LEU A 356 30.71 -69.96 -18.35
N ASP A 357 31.53 -70.49 -17.44
CA ASP A 357 32.00 -69.71 -16.28
C ASP A 357 33.10 -68.70 -16.64
N ASN A 358 33.93 -68.98 -17.65
CA ASN A 358 34.83 -67.98 -18.24
C ASN A 358 34.03 -66.86 -18.94
N GLU A 359 32.98 -67.20 -19.68
CA GLU A 359 32.11 -66.24 -20.36
C GLU A 359 31.38 -65.35 -19.33
N LYS A 360 30.82 -65.91 -18.25
CA LYS A 360 30.27 -65.15 -17.12
C LYS A 360 31.30 -64.19 -16.50
N LEU A 361 32.55 -64.62 -16.34
CA LEU A 361 33.62 -63.78 -15.80
C LEU A 361 33.98 -62.62 -16.75
N ILE A 362 33.99 -62.86 -18.06
CA ILE A 362 34.18 -61.81 -19.08
C ILE A 362 32.99 -60.85 -19.07
N ASN A 363 31.76 -61.36 -19.02
CA ASN A 363 30.53 -60.56 -18.97
C ASN A 363 30.41 -59.74 -17.67
N SER A 364 30.90 -60.26 -16.53
CA SER A 364 31.04 -59.52 -15.26
C SER A 364 32.08 -58.39 -15.35
N LYS A 365 33.17 -58.59 -16.10
CA LYS A 365 34.16 -57.53 -16.38
C LYS A 365 33.59 -56.48 -17.33
N LEU A 366 32.87 -56.89 -18.38
CA LEU A 366 32.20 -55.99 -19.33
C LEU A 366 31.10 -55.16 -18.66
N THR A 367 30.24 -55.75 -17.83
CA THR A 367 29.21 -54.99 -17.08
C THR A 367 29.84 -53.97 -16.12
N LYS A 368 30.93 -54.33 -15.41
CA LYS A 368 31.69 -53.37 -14.59
C LYS A 368 32.38 -52.29 -15.42
N SER A 369 32.85 -52.61 -16.62
CA SER A 369 33.41 -51.62 -17.55
C SER A 369 32.34 -50.68 -18.10
N ASN A 370 31.17 -51.20 -18.46
CA ASN A 370 30.02 -50.41 -18.92
C ASN A 370 29.47 -49.54 -17.80
N GLN A 371 29.41 -50.01 -16.55
CA GLN A 371 29.04 -49.17 -15.41
C GLN A 371 30.04 -48.04 -15.17
N LYS A 372 31.36 -48.30 -15.28
CA LYS A 372 32.36 -47.22 -15.25
C LYS A 372 32.13 -46.22 -16.37
N LEU A 373 32.08 -46.67 -17.63
CA LEU A 373 31.83 -45.79 -18.78
C LEU A 373 30.50 -45.03 -18.67
N THR A 374 29.46 -45.62 -18.09
CA THR A 374 28.17 -44.93 -17.84
C THR A 374 28.34 -43.84 -16.79
N ASN A 375 29.05 -44.12 -15.70
CA ASN A 375 29.36 -43.13 -14.66
C ASN A 375 30.25 -42.00 -15.22
N ASP A 376 31.30 -42.34 -15.95
CA ASP A 376 32.19 -41.40 -16.63
C ASP A 376 31.40 -40.50 -17.60
N ILE A 377 30.42 -41.07 -18.34
CA ILE A 377 29.49 -40.32 -19.20
C ILE A 377 28.55 -39.43 -18.39
N THR A 378 28.01 -39.87 -17.25
CA THR A 378 27.15 -39.01 -16.41
C THR A 378 27.93 -37.87 -15.78
N ASP A 379 29.17 -38.11 -15.33
CA ASP A 379 30.03 -37.07 -14.76
C ASP A 379 30.45 -36.06 -15.84
N LEU A 380 30.82 -36.52 -17.04
CA LEU A 380 31.08 -35.66 -18.20
C LEU A 380 29.85 -34.86 -18.64
N ASN A 381 28.64 -35.43 -18.56
CA ASN A 381 27.40 -34.69 -18.83
C ASN A 381 27.15 -33.60 -17.78
N VAL A 382 27.37 -33.89 -16.49
CA VAL A 382 27.26 -32.90 -15.40
C VAL A 382 28.33 -31.80 -15.55
N GLU A 383 29.55 -32.13 -15.98
CA GLU A 383 30.55 -31.12 -16.33
C GLU A 383 30.13 -30.30 -17.55
N LEU A 384 29.57 -30.91 -18.59
CA LEU A 384 29.09 -30.23 -19.81
C LEU A 384 27.92 -29.27 -19.50
N GLU A 385 26.99 -29.67 -18.62
CA GLU A 385 25.94 -28.78 -18.10
C GLU A 385 26.54 -27.61 -17.31
N ARG A 386 27.52 -27.87 -16.43
CA ARG A 386 28.24 -26.81 -15.69
C ARG A 386 28.92 -25.84 -16.65
N TYR A 387 29.68 -26.32 -17.64
CA TYR A 387 30.27 -25.47 -18.67
C TYR A 387 29.21 -24.70 -19.47
N GLY A 388 28.07 -25.32 -19.78
CA GLY A 388 26.91 -24.64 -20.38
C GLY A 388 26.41 -23.46 -19.55
N THR A 389 26.22 -23.63 -18.23
CA THR A 389 25.81 -22.54 -17.34
C THR A 389 26.89 -21.45 -17.22
N ILE A 390 28.17 -21.82 -17.19
CA ILE A 390 29.30 -20.88 -17.18
C ILE A 390 29.30 -20.05 -18.47
N VAL A 391 29.17 -20.69 -19.64
CA VAL A 391 29.10 -20.01 -20.95
C VAL A 391 27.91 -19.05 -21.01
N GLN A 392 26.72 -19.47 -20.59
CA GLN A 392 25.55 -18.59 -20.52
C GLN A 392 25.76 -17.39 -19.59
N ASN A 393 26.46 -17.55 -18.48
CA ASN A 393 26.76 -16.46 -17.55
C ASN A 393 27.85 -15.53 -18.10
N VAL A 394 28.88 -16.06 -18.75
CA VAL A 394 29.88 -15.26 -19.48
C VAL A 394 29.25 -14.48 -20.62
N GLU A 395 28.27 -15.05 -21.35
CA GLU A 395 27.51 -14.32 -22.36
C GLU A 395 26.67 -13.18 -21.77
N LYS A 396 25.96 -13.41 -20.66
CA LYS A 396 25.22 -12.35 -19.97
C LYS A 396 26.16 -11.21 -19.55
N ILE A 397 27.30 -11.55 -18.94
CA ILE A 397 28.34 -10.60 -18.54
C ILE A 397 28.87 -9.82 -19.76
N LYS A 398 29.24 -10.51 -20.84
CA LYS A 398 29.68 -9.89 -22.10
C LYS A 398 28.66 -8.88 -22.63
N ARG A 399 27.38 -9.27 -22.74
CA ARG A 399 26.30 -8.38 -23.21
C ARG A 399 26.13 -7.15 -22.31
N THR A 400 26.33 -7.27 -20.99
CA THR A 400 26.32 -6.10 -20.08
C THR A 400 27.52 -5.17 -20.28
N TYR A 401 28.73 -5.70 -20.52
CA TYR A 401 29.90 -4.88 -20.86
C TYR A 401 29.77 -4.22 -22.24
N GLU A 402 29.25 -4.92 -23.25
CA GLU A 402 28.98 -4.37 -24.58
C GLU A 402 27.98 -3.20 -24.51
N LYS A 403 26.89 -3.36 -23.75
CA LYS A 403 25.95 -2.27 -23.49
C LYS A 403 26.64 -1.10 -22.78
N ARG A 404 27.40 -1.37 -21.71
CA ARG A 404 28.12 -0.33 -20.95
C ARG A 404 29.08 0.47 -21.82
N ILE A 405 29.87 -0.21 -22.68
CA ILE A 405 30.77 0.44 -23.64
C ILE A 405 29.99 1.28 -24.66
N GLN A 406 28.80 0.82 -25.10
CA GLN A 406 27.96 1.61 -26.01
C GLN A 406 27.41 2.87 -25.32
N ASP A 407 27.00 2.78 -24.06
CA ASP A 407 26.44 3.90 -23.30
C ASP A 407 27.54 4.90 -22.85
N GLU A 408 28.73 4.43 -22.48
CA GLU A 408 29.93 5.27 -22.25
C GLU A 408 30.36 6.02 -23.52
N LYS A 409 30.30 5.38 -24.71
CA LYS A 409 30.54 6.06 -26.00
C LYS A 409 29.50 7.13 -26.33
N LYS A 410 28.20 6.87 -26.05
CA LYS A 410 27.14 7.89 -26.21
C LYS A 410 27.37 9.08 -25.28
N LEU A 411 27.81 8.84 -24.04
CA LEU A 411 28.15 9.89 -23.07
C LEU A 411 29.36 10.72 -23.53
N GLN A 412 30.42 10.07 -24.04
CA GLN A 412 31.61 10.76 -24.56
C GLN A 412 31.26 11.70 -25.73
N GLU A 413 30.42 11.27 -26.66
CA GLU A 413 30.02 12.10 -27.80
C GLU A 413 29.10 13.26 -27.38
N LYS A 414 28.21 13.07 -26.38
CA LYS A 414 27.44 14.19 -25.78
C LYS A 414 28.35 15.22 -25.13
N LEU A 415 29.28 14.81 -24.27
CA LEU A 415 30.23 15.71 -23.59
C LEU A 415 31.10 16.48 -24.58
N ARG A 416 31.44 15.87 -25.72
CA ARG A 416 32.12 16.55 -26.83
C ARG A 416 31.23 17.61 -27.48
N GLN A 417 29.97 17.30 -27.79
CA GLN A 417 29.03 18.25 -28.39
C GLN A 417 28.72 19.42 -27.44
N GLU A 418 28.56 19.15 -26.14
CA GLU A 418 28.40 20.16 -25.10
C GLU A 418 29.63 21.07 -25.00
N ARG A 419 30.86 20.51 -25.02
CA ARG A 419 32.10 21.30 -25.08
C ARG A 419 32.15 22.19 -26.33
N ASP A 420 31.89 21.60 -27.49
CA ASP A 420 32.00 22.27 -28.80
C ASP A 420 30.90 23.33 -28.99
N GLN A 421 29.80 23.27 -28.23
CA GLN A 421 28.81 24.35 -28.13
C GLN A 421 29.23 25.43 -27.13
N ASN A 422 29.69 25.06 -25.93
CA ASN A 422 30.18 26.02 -24.93
C ASN A 422 31.32 26.91 -25.48
N GLU A 423 32.18 26.37 -26.35
CA GLU A 423 33.22 27.16 -27.00
C GLU A 423 32.66 28.20 -27.99
N ARG A 424 31.54 27.92 -28.67
CA ARG A 424 30.85 28.88 -29.54
C ARG A 424 30.20 29.99 -28.71
N ASP A 425 29.48 29.60 -27.67
CA ASP A 425 28.85 30.50 -26.70
C ASP A 425 29.84 31.52 -26.13
N ILE A 426 31.06 31.08 -25.80
CA ILE A 426 32.14 31.95 -25.30
C ILE A 426 32.59 32.94 -26.39
N ARG A 427 32.84 32.47 -27.61
CA ARG A 427 33.25 33.33 -28.75
C ARG A 427 32.17 34.35 -29.12
N GLU A 428 30.89 33.96 -29.04
CA GLU A 428 29.77 34.86 -29.29
C GLU A 428 29.67 35.94 -28.20
N LYS A 429 29.73 35.55 -26.91
CA LYS A 429 29.73 36.49 -25.77
C LYS A 429 30.93 37.44 -25.80
N GLU A 430 32.09 36.98 -26.25
CA GLU A 430 33.26 37.85 -26.45
C GLU A 430 33.04 38.84 -27.61
N THR A 431 32.38 38.43 -28.69
CA THR A 431 31.99 39.31 -29.80
C THR A 431 30.96 40.35 -29.34
N GLN A 432 29.94 39.94 -28.58
CA GLN A 432 28.94 40.84 -27.99
C GLN A 432 29.59 41.86 -27.03
N ARG A 433 30.55 41.43 -26.20
CA ARG A 433 31.34 42.33 -25.32
C ARG A 433 32.08 43.40 -26.12
N LEU A 434 32.69 43.05 -27.25
CA LEU A 434 33.39 44.01 -28.11
C LEU A 434 32.44 45.01 -28.77
N ASN A 435 31.25 44.57 -29.18
CA ASN A 435 30.21 45.46 -29.71
C ASN A 435 29.70 46.44 -28.64
N LEU A 436 29.38 45.96 -27.44
CA LEU A 436 28.93 46.82 -26.32
C LEU A 436 29.99 47.85 -25.90
N LEU A 437 31.29 47.51 -25.94
CA LEU A 437 32.37 48.46 -25.70
C LEU A 437 32.42 49.56 -26.78
N LYS A 438 32.11 49.23 -28.03
CA LYS A 438 32.03 50.21 -29.13
C LYS A 438 30.81 51.12 -28.97
N GLU A 439 29.62 50.55 -28.74
CA GLU A 439 28.38 51.31 -28.49
C GLU A 439 28.50 52.27 -27.29
N LEU A 440 29.14 51.83 -26.19
CA LEU A 440 29.39 52.68 -25.03
C LEU A 440 30.34 53.84 -25.36
N SER A 441 31.34 53.61 -26.22
CA SER A 441 32.25 54.68 -26.66
C SER A 441 31.54 55.71 -27.55
N GLU A 442 30.62 55.26 -28.42
CA GLU A 442 29.78 56.11 -29.27
C GLU A 442 28.74 56.88 -28.44
N ARG A 443 28.15 56.26 -27.41
CA ARG A 443 27.23 56.94 -26.49
C ARG A 443 27.91 57.97 -25.61
N ASN A 444 29.13 57.73 -25.14
CA ASN A 444 29.90 58.74 -24.40
C ASN A 444 30.19 59.97 -25.29
N TYR A 445 30.60 59.76 -26.55
CA TYR A 445 30.79 60.85 -27.51
C TYR A 445 29.48 61.63 -27.77
N SER A 446 28.36 60.94 -27.93
CA SER A 446 27.04 61.58 -28.09
C SER A 446 26.59 62.35 -26.84
N TYR A 447 26.97 61.91 -25.64
CA TYR A 447 26.67 62.61 -24.38
C TYR A 447 27.49 63.90 -24.25
N GLU A 448 28.79 63.84 -24.60
CA GLU A 448 29.63 65.04 -24.64
C GLU A 448 29.15 66.11 -25.63
N ASP A 449 28.58 65.72 -26.77
CA ASP A 449 27.99 66.66 -27.72
C ASP A 449 26.66 67.24 -27.20
N LEU A 450 25.82 66.42 -26.55
CA LEU A 450 24.58 66.85 -25.90
C LEU A 450 24.82 67.86 -24.77
N ASP A 451 25.82 67.64 -23.91
CA ASP A 451 26.21 68.57 -22.85
C ASP A 451 26.66 69.94 -23.41
N LYS A 452 27.46 69.94 -24.49
CA LYS A 452 27.87 71.16 -25.20
C LYS A 452 26.65 71.91 -25.76
N ARG A 453 25.73 71.21 -26.42
CA ARG A 453 24.46 71.78 -26.94
C ARG A 453 23.56 72.31 -25.82
N TYR A 454 23.42 71.58 -24.71
CA TYR A 454 22.60 71.99 -23.57
C TYR A 454 23.12 73.30 -22.95
N LYS A 455 24.44 73.39 -22.74
CA LYS A 455 25.10 74.63 -22.28
C LYS A 455 24.89 75.79 -23.25
N GLN A 456 24.98 75.54 -24.56
CA GLN A 456 24.71 76.56 -25.58
C GLN A 456 23.24 77.05 -25.53
N LEU A 457 22.26 76.13 -25.59
CA LEU A 457 20.83 76.48 -25.50
C LEU A 457 20.49 77.21 -24.19
N ARG A 458 21.12 76.85 -23.06
CA ARG A 458 20.94 77.56 -21.80
C ARG A 458 21.33 79.04 -21.95
N THR A 459 22.52 79.33 -22.48
CA THR A 459 22.93 80.72 -22.73
C THR A 459 22.05 81.46 -23.73
N ASP A 460 21.39 80.76 -24.67
CA ASP A 460 20.47 81.38 -25.62
C ASP A 460 19.07 81.61 -25.03
N MET A 461 18.63 80.80 -24.07
CA MET A 461 17.42 81.05 -23.28
C MET A 461 17.60 82.24 -22.33
N ASP A 462 18.73 82.32 -21.62
CA ASP A 462 19.06 83.42 -20.70
C ASP A 462 19.23 84.78 -21.43
N LYS A 463 19.38 84.78 -22.76
CA LYS A 463 19.32 86.00 -23.61
C LYS A 463 17.89 86.40 -23.98
N ARG A 464 16.95 85.46 -24.09
CA ARG A 464 15.57 85.68 -24.57
C ARG A 464 14.62 86.21 -23.48
N THR A 465 14.94 85.99 -22.22
CA THR A 465 14.20 86.50 -21.05
C THR A 465 14.21 88.03 -20.92
N ASN A 466 15.05 88.74 -21.69
CA ASN A 466 15.10 90.20 -21.74
C ASN A 466 14.10 90.78 -22.76
N THR A 467 12.81 90.50 -22.58
CA THR A 467 11.72 91.02 -23.44
C THR A 467 10.62 91.72 -22.63
N ASP A 468 9.85 92.56 -23.33
CA ASP A 468 8.89 93.51 -22.75
C ASP A 468 7.71 92.81 -22.03
N ASP A 469 7.02 93.54 -21.16
CA ASP A 469 6.05 92.99 -20.20
C ASP A 469 4.91 92.18 -20.85
N VAL A 470 4.48 92.55 -22.07
CA VAL A 470 3.47 91.78 -22.84
C VAL A 470 3.98 90.38 -23.22
N GLY A 471 5.27 90.24 -23.49
CA GLY A 471 5.92 88.95 -23.72
C GLY A 471 5.91 88.07 -22.48
N ARG A 472 6.08 88.65 -21.28
CA ARG A 472 6.02 87.90 -20.01
C ARG A 472 4.62 87.37 -19.72
N TYR A 473 3.58 88.18 -19.93
CA TYR A 473 2.19 87.73 -19.76
C TYR A 473 1.81 86.60 -20.74
N ILE A 474 2.28 86.66 -21.99
CA ILE A 474 2.13 85.56 -22.96
C ILE A 474 2.91 84.32 -22.49
N GLN A 475 4.13 84.49 -21.97
CA GLN A 475 4.95 83.41 -21.43
C GLN A 475 4.34 82.74 -20.19
N GLU A 476 3.64 83.49 -19.33
CA GLU A 476 2.90 83.00 -18.16
C GLU A 476 1.66 82.18 -18.58
N LEU A 477 0.93 82.63 -19.60
CA LEU A 477 -0.16 81.87 -20.21
C LEU A 477 0.35 80.61 -20.93
N GLU A 478 1.50 80.65 -21.60
CA GLU A 478 2.15 79.44 -22.12
C GLU A 478 2.62 78.48 -21.02
N LYS A 479 3.16 79.01 -19.90
CA LYS A 479 3.63 78.22 -18.75
C LYS A 479 2.46 77.48 -18.09
N THR A 480 1.37 78.18 -17.80
CA THR A 480 0.15 77.57 -17.22
C THR A 480 -0.50 76.59 -18.18
N LYS A 481 -0.60 76.91 -19.49
CA LYS A 481 -1.05 75.96 -20.52
C LYS A 481 -0.20 74.68 -20.53
N ARG A 482 1.13 74.80 -20.58
CA ARG A 482 2.04 73.63 -20.55
C ARG A 482 1.93 72.81 -19.26
N SER A 483 1.64 73.45 -18.13
CA SER A 483 1.36 72.76 -16.86
C SER A 483 0.09 71.90 -16.95
N PHE A 484 -0.99 72.42 -17.55
CA PHE A 484 -2.20 71.63 -17.80
C PHE A 484 -1.98 70.51 -18.83
N GLU A 485 -1.26 70.77 -19.92
CA GLU A 485 -0.90 69.75 -20.92
C GLU A 485 -0.08 68.62 -20.30
N LEU A 486 0.92 68.94 -19.46
CA LEU A 486 1.72 67.96 -18.73
C LEU A 486 0.85 67.08 -17.83
N ILE A 487 0.00 67.64 -16.98
CA ILE A 487 -0.79 66.83 -16.03
C ILE A 487 -1.86 66.00 -16.76
N VAL A 488 -2.35 66.45 -17.93
CA VAL A 488 -3.22 65.64 -18.79
C VAL A 488 -2.47 64.46 -19.41
N ASP A 489 -1.18 64.63 -19.75
CA ASP A 489 -0.35 63.53 -20.25
C ASP A 489 0.12 62.60 -19.12
N ASP A 490 0.40 63.11 -17.91
CA ASP A 490 0.66 62.30 -16.70
C ASP A 490 -0.54 61.39 -16.38
N GLN A 491 -1.77 61.94 -16.40
CA GLN A 491 -3.00 61.17 -16.17
C GLN A 491 -3.24 60.11 -17.26
N LYS A 492 -2.85 60.35 -18.52
CA LYS A 492 -2.87 59.31 -19.57
C LYS A 492 -1.86 58.20 -19.29
N HIS A 493 -0.64 58.54 -18.89
CA HIS A 493 0.38 57.54 -18.56
C HIS A 493 -0.09 56.65 -17.40
N GLN A 494 -0.64 57.25 -16.34
CA GLN A 494 -1.20 56.49 -15.21
C GLN A 494 -2.35 55.56 -15.63
N ILE A 495 -3.22 55.98 -16.56
CA ILE A 495 -4.26 55.11 -17.12
C ILE A 495 -3.61 53.94 -17.89
N THR A 496 -2.64 54.18 -18.76
CA THR A 496 -1.97 53.10 -19.50
C THR A 496 -1.17 52.15 -18.60
N GLU A 497 -0.57 52.64 -17.52
CA GLU A 497 0.11 51.81 -16.51
C GLU A 497 -0.89 50.89 -15.79
N LEU A 498 -2.09 51.40 -15.44
CA LEU A 498 -3.16 50.60 -14.85
C LEU A 498 -3.78 49.60 -15.85
N GLU A 499 -3.83 49.93 -17.14
CA GLU A 499 -4.26 49.00 -18.20
C GLU A 499 -3.23 47.87 -18.41
N ASP A 500 -1.93 48.16 -18.40
CA ASP A 500 -0.85 47.16 -18.46
C ASP A 500 -0.78 46.29 -17.19
N GLU A 501 -0.93 46.88 -15.99
CA GLU A 501 -1.05 46.11 -14.74
C GLU A 501 -2.27 45.19 -14.74
N LEU A 502 -3.42 45.66 -15.24
CA LEU A 502 -4.60 44.81 -15.41
C LEU A 502 -4.35 43.67 -16.41
N GLN A 503 -3.75 43.96 -17.57
CA GLN A 503 -3.44 42.95 -18.57
C GLN A 503 -2.49 41.88 -18.02
N THR A 504 -1.42 42.25 -17.33
CA THR A 504 -0.49 41.27 -16.72
C THR A 504 -1.15 40.43 -15.63
N SER A 505 -2.09 41.00 -14.88
CA SER A 505 -2.91 40.29 -13.90
C SER A 505 -3.88 39.29 -14.55
N GLU A 506 -4.53 39.64 -15.65
CA GLU A 506 -5.38 38.72 -16.41
C GLU A 506 -4.56 37.60 -17.08
N ASP A 507 -3.38 37.90 -17.60
CA ASP A 507 -2.46 36.92 -18.20
C ASP A 507 -1.95 35.93 -17.15
N ALA A 508 -1.66 36.40 -15.93
CA ALA A 508 -1.32 35.56 -14.77
C ALA A 508 -2.51 34.67 -14.36
N ARG A 509 -3.74 35.22 -14.33
CA ARG A 509 -4.98 34.47 -14.06
C ARG A 509 -5.21 33.36 -15.08
N LEU A 510 -5.03 33.63 -16.37
CA LEU A 510 -5.17 32.65 -17.46
C LEU A 510 -4.11 31.54 -17.37
N ARG A 511 -2.86 31.88 -17.03
CA ARG A 511 -1.80 30.88 -16.79
C ARG A 511 -2.14 29.95 -15.62
N LEU A 512 -2.69 30.49 -14.53
CA LEU A 512 -3.16 29.69 -13.39
C LEU A 512 -4.36 28.79 -13.78
N GLU A 513 -5.30 29.30 -14.57
CA GLU A 513 -6.46 28.54 -15.06
C GLU A 513 -6.03 27.36 -15.96
N VAL A 514 -5.07 27.57 -16.86
CA VAL A 514 -4.44 26.50 -17.68
C VAL A 514 -3.69 25.50 -16.79
N ASN A 515 -2.92 25.95 -15.80
CA ASN A 515 -2.19 25.07 -14.88
C ASN A 515 -3.14 24.21 -14.03
N VAL A 516 -4.28 24.75 -13.60
CA VAL A 516 -5.35 23.99 -12.93
C VAL A 516 -5.99 22.98 -13.88
N GLY A 517 -6.25 23.35 -15.14
CA GLY A 517 -6.73 22.43 -16.18
C GLY A 517 -5.79 21.24 -16.42
N ALA A 518 -4.49 21.51 -16.58
CA ALA A 518 -3.46 20.47 -16.71
C ALA A 518 -3.37 19.59 -15.45
N SER A 519 -3.48 20.19 -14.26
CA SER A 519 -3.48 19.44 -12.98
C SER A 519 -4.71 18.55 -12.81
N LYS A 520 -5.89 18.97 -13.31
CA LYS A 520 -7.07 18.10 -13.36
C LYS A 520 -6.83 16.90 -14.29
N GLN A 521 -6.29 17.13 -15.49
CA GLN A 521 -5.98 16.05 -16.45
C GLN A 521 -4.95 15.04 -15.92
N THR A 522 -3.93 15.48 -15.17
CA THR A 522 -2.97 14.55 -14.55
C THR A 522 -3.60 13.75 -13.41
N ILE A 523 -4.44 14.36 -12.57
CA ILE A 523 -5.20 13.65 -11.51
C ILE A 523 -6.19 12.64 -12.12
N GLU A 524 -6.92 13.02 -13.17
CA GLU A 524 -7.82 12.12 -13.90
C GLU A 524 -7.05 10.93 -14.49
N LYS A 525 -5.88 11.18 -15.10
CA LYS A 525 -5.02 10.10 -15.62
C LYS A 525 -4.51 9.18 -14.52
N ILE A 526 -3.98 9.71 -13.42
CA ILE A 526 -3.53 8.92 -12.26
C ILE A 526 -4.69 8.08 -11.71
N THR A 527 -5.89 8.64 -11.65
CA THR A 527 -7.10 7.92 -11.23
C THR A 527 -7.46 6.78 -12.19
N GLN A 528 -7.35 6.99 -13.51
CA GLN A 528 -7.54 5.92 -14.50
C GLN A 528 -6.47 4.82 -14.39
N ASP A 529 -5.21 5.19 -14.19
CA ASP A 529 -4.10 4.24 -14.09
C ASP A 529 -4.18 3.42 -12.79
N CYS A 530 -4.50 4.03 -11.64
CA CYS A 530 -4.80 3.29 -10.41
C CYS A 530 -6.03 2.38 -10.54
N ASN A 531 -7.07 2.78 -11.28
CA ASN A 531 -8.22 1.91 -11.55
C ASN A 531 -7.83 0.69 -12.41
N ARG A 532 -6.91 0.85 -13.37
CA ARG A 532 -6.34 -0.28 -14.14
C ARG A 532 -5.54 -1.23 -13.25
N GLU A 533 -4.67 -0.70 -12.38
CA GLU A 533 -3.91 -1.50 -11.41
C GLU A 533 -4.82 -2.27 -10.46
N ILE A 534 -5.92 -1.67 -10.00
CA ILE A 534 -6.95 -2.33 -9.18
C ILE A 534 -7.66 -3.44 -9.98
N GLU A 535 -7.97 -3.24 -11.26
CA GLU A 535 -8.53 -4.28 -12.11
C GLU A 535 -7.55 -5.44 -12.35
N ASP A 536 -6.28 -5.17 -12.66
CA ASP A 536 -5.28 -6.21 -12.88
C ASP A 536 -4.91 -6.95 -11.58
N CYS A 537 -4.95 -6.28 -10.42
CA CYS A 537 -4.89 -6.91 -9.11
C CYS A 537 -6.10 -7.83 -8.86
N LYS A 538 -7.32 -7.41 -9.23
CA LYS A 538 -8.52 -8.27 -9.16
C LYS A 538 -8.46 -9.46 -10.12
N ARG A 539 -8.01 -9.26 -11.37
CA ARG A 539 -7.85 -10.31 -12.39
C ARG A 539 -6.83 -11.36 -11.95
N SER A 540 -5.65 -10.93 -11.49
CA SER A 540 -4.59 -11.83 -11.01
C SER A 540 -4.96 -12.55 -9.71
N SER A 541 -5.65 -11.89 -8.77
CA SER A 541 -6.18 -12.54 -7.56
C SER A 541 -7.28 -13.54 -7.90
N GLY A 542 -8.18 -13.20 -8.83
CA GLY A 542 -9.22 -14.10 -9.33
C GLY A 542 -8.68 -15.29 -10.13
N GLN A 543 -7.53 -15.14 -10.80
CA GLN A 543 -6.83 -16.25 -11.43
C GLN A 543 -6.23 -17.19 -10.37
N ARG A 544 -5.49 -16.65 -9.38
CA ARG A 544 -4.95 -17.45 -8.27
C ARG A 544 -6.02 -18.23 -7.51
N LEU A 545 -7.21 -17.65 -7.32
CA LEU A 545 -8.34 -18.37 -6.72
C LEU A 545 -8.79 -19.55 -7.58
N LYS A 546 -8.89 -19.40 -8.91
CA LYS A 546 -9.19 -20.53 -9.82
C LYS A 546 -8.07 -21.58 -9.83
N ASP A 547 -6.81 -21.15 -9.78
CA ASP A 547 -5.67 -22.05 -9.73
C ASP A 547 -5.74 -22.92 -8.44
N TYR A 548 -6.02 -22.31 -7.28
CA TYR A 548 -6.27 -23.02 -6.02
C TYR A 548 -7.55 -23.89 -6.04
N GLU A 549 -8.63 -23.46 -6.72
CA GLU A 549 -9.84 -24.28 -6.91
C GLU A 549 -9.54 -25.54 -7.77
N ILE A 550 -8.65 -25.43 -8.76
CA ILE A 550 -8.18 -26.54 -9.58
C ILE A 550 -7.28 -27.48 -8.75
N GLU A 551 -6.27 -26.94 -8.06
CA GLU A 551 -5.41 -27.72 -7.16
C GLU A 551 -6.22 -28.50 -6.11
N LEU A 552 -7.21 -27.86 -5.48
CA LEU A 552 -8.10 -28.50 -4.52
C LEU A 552 -8.96 -29.61 -5.15
N GLN A 553 -9.45 -29.43 -6.39
CA GLN A 553 -10.16 -30.48 -7.11
C GLN A 553 -9.24 -31.65 -7.50
N GLU A 554 -7.97 -31.39 -7.81
CA GLU A 554 -6.98 -32.45 -8.10
C GLU A 554 -6.56 -33.20 -6.84
N GLU A 555 -6.35 -32.52 -5.71
CA GLU A 555 -6.13 -33.17 -4.41
C GLU A 555 -7.33 -34.05 -4.03
N GLN A 556 -8.56 -33.57 -4.22
CA GLN A 556 -9.77 -34.37 -3.97
C GLN A 556 -9.86 -35.60 -4.88
N LYS A 557 -9.51 -35.51 -6.17
CA LYS A 557 -9.44 -36.65 -7.09
C LYS A 557 -8.37 -37.65 -6.67
N SER A 558 -7.16 -37.17 -6.35
CA SER A 558 -6.04 -37.98 -5.86
C SER A 558 -6.40 -38.73 -4.57
N LYS A 559 -6.99 -38.02 -3.59
CA LYS A 559 -7.49 -38.59 -2.34
C LYS A 559 -8.56 -39.65 -2.55
N GLN A 560 -9.46 -39.48 -3.53
CA GLN A 560 -10.43 -40.51 -3.91
C GLN A 560 -9.76 -41.74 -4.53
N GLN A 561 -8.76 -41.57 -5.40
CA GLN A 561 -7.98 -42.68 -5.96
C GLN A 561 -7.22 -43.45 -4.88
N ILE A 562 -6.57 -42.75 -3.94
CA ILE A 562 -5.89 -43.37 -2.78
C ILE A 562 -6.89 -44.16 -1.92
N ILE A 563 -8.09 -43.63 -1.66
CA ILE A 563 -9.15 -44.35 -0.92
C ILE A 563 -9.63 -45.59 -1.69
N GLN A 564 -9.74 -45.53 -3.03
CA GLN A 564 -10.11 -46.70 -3.85
C GLN A 564 -9.00 -47.77 -3.83
N GLN A 565 -7.73 -47.37 -3.97
CA GLN A 565 -6.59 -48.28 -3.86
C GLN A 565 -6.50 -48.91 -2.46
N ARG A 566 -6.70 -48.13 -1.39
CA ARG A 566 -6.70 -48.65 -0.01
C ARG A 566 -7.83 -49.66 0.20
N LYS A 567 -9.05 -49.38 -0.27
CA LYS A 567 -10.17 -50.34 -0.23
C LYS A 567 -9.88 -51.62 -1.01
N LYS A 568 -9.17 -51.52 -2.14
CA LYS A 568 -8.73 -52.71 -2.87
C LYS A 568 -7.73 -53.54 -2.06
N LEU A 569 -6.71 -52.89 -1.48
CA LEU A 569 -5.72 -53.57 -0.63
C LEU A 569 -6.34 -54.17 0.64
N GLU A 570 -7.36 -53.54 1.22
CA GLU A 570 -8.15 -54.10 2.33
C GLU A 570 -8.86 -55.41 1.93
N VAL A 571 -9.46 -55.45 0.73
CA VAL A 571 -10.11 -56.66 0.19
C VAL A 571 -9.09 -57.72 -0.22
N ASP A 572 -8.01 -57.36 -0.91
CA ASP A 572 -6.94 -58.27 -1.31
C ASP A 572 -6.28 -58.91 -0.07
N LEU A 573 -6.11 -58.15 1.03
CA LEU A 573 -5.65 -58.63 2.33
C LEU A 573 -6.66 -59.56 3.01
N GLN A 574 -7.96 -59.23 3.00
CA GLN A 574 -9.01 -60.08 3.57
C GLN A 574 -9.09 -61.43 2.84
N ASN A 575 -9.00 -61.42 1.51
CA ASN A 575 -8.94 -62.64 0.69
C ASN A 575 -7.71 -63.49 1.04
N ALA A 576 -6.55 -62.87 1.24
CA ALA A 576 -5.33 -63.56 1.66
C ALA A 576 -5.45 -64.19 3.06
N TYR A 577 -6.10 -63.52 4.02
CA TYR A 577 -6.41 -64.11 5.32
C TYR A 577 -7.31 -65.35 5.19
N GLN A 578 -8.39 -65.27 4.40
CA GLN A 578 -9.27 -66.42 4.16
C GLN A 578 -8.53 -67.60 3.53
N GLN A 579 -7.67 -67.37 2.52
CA GLN A 579 -6.83 -68.42 1.93
C GLN A 579 -5.87 -69.06 2.95
N ILE A 580 -5.33 -68.28 3.90
CA ILE A 580 -4.48 -68.79 4.99
C ILE A 580 -5.29 -69.62 6.00
N GLU A 581 -6.53 -69.24 6.30
CA GLU A 581 -7.44 -70.03 7.16
C GLU A 581 -7.84 -71.35 6.49
N GLU A 582 -8.21 -71.33 5.21
CA GLU A 582 -8.50 -72.53 4.41
C GLU A 582 -7.29 -73.46 4.32
N ALA A 583 -6.10 -72.93 4.02
CA ALA A 583 -4.86 -73.71 3.96
C ALA A 583 -4.48 -74.33 5.32
N ASN A 584 -4.70 -73.61 6.43
CA ASN A 584 -4.49 -74.16 7.78
C ASN A 584 -5.51 -75.23 8.13
N ARG A 585 -6.79 -75.07 7.74
CA ARG A 585 -7.82 -76.11 7.93
C ARG A 585 -7.51 -77.38 7.15
N LEU A 586 -7.14 -77.26 5.87
CA LEU A 586 -6.71 -78.39 5.02
C LEU A 586 -5.48 -79.09 5.61
N LYS A 587 -4.51 -78.33 6.12
CA LYS A 587 -3.34 -78.85 6.84
C LYS A 587 -3.73 -79.58 8.13
N GLU A 588 -4.64 -79.05 8.93
CA GLU A 588 -5.15 -79.74 10.12
C GLU A 588 -5.86 -81.05 9.79
N ASP A 589 -6.77 -81.05 8.81
CA ASP A 589 -7.47 -82.26 8.40
C ASP A 589 -6.51 -83.30 7.80
N THR A 590 -5.46 -82.86 7.09
CA THR A 590 -4.35 -83.73 6.64
C THR A 590 -3.53 -84.29 7.81
N ILE A 591 -3.31 -83.51 8.87
CA ILE A 591 -2.65 -84.01 10.10
C ILE A 591 -3.55 -85.02 10.83
N ARG A 592 -4.87 -84.80 10.85
CA ARG A 592 -5.86 -85.71 11.44
C ARG A 592 -5.94 -87.03 10.68
N THR A 593 -5.97 -87.03 9.34
CA THR A 593 -5.94 -88.25 8.52
C THR A 593 -4.60 -88.99 8.66
N ASN A 594 -3.47 -88.29 8.64
CA ASN A 594 -2.15 -88.89 8.89
C ASN A 594 -2.09 -89.57 10.27
N ARG A 595 -2.60 -88.93 11.34
CA ARG A 595 -2.69 -89.54 12.68
C ARG A 595 -3.60 -90.78 12.73
N ARG A 596 -4.71 -90.79 11.98
CA ARG A 596 -5.58 -91.98 11.84
C ARG A 596 -4.84 -93.13 11.15
N LEU A 597 -4.21 -92.86 10.00
CA LEU A 597 -3.41 -93.84 9.25
C LEU A 597 -2.25 -94.40 10.09
N GLN A 598 -1.51 -93.55 10.82
CA GLN A 598 -0.46 -94.00 11.74
C GLN A 598 -0.99 -94.91 12.86
N THR A 599 -2.24 -94.72 13.29
CA THR A 599 -2.84 -95.57 14.33
C THR A 599 -3.23 -96.91 13.73
N GLN A 600 -3.95 -96.92 12.59
CA GLN A 600 -4.26 -98.13 11.84
C GLN A 600 -3.01 -98.96 11.48
N ILE A 601 -1.89 -98.32 11.14
CA ILE A 601 -0.62 -99.02 10.89
C ILE A 601 -0.07 -99.69 12.17
N ARG A 602 -0.18 -99.05 13.35
CA ARG A 602 0.21 -99.67 14.63
C ARG A 602 -0.71 -100.84 14.98
N ASP A 603 -2.01 -100.68 14.76
CA ASP A 603 -3.01 -101.71 15.05
C ASP A 603 -2.79 -102.95 14.16
N LEU A 604 -2.63 -102.76 12.85
CA LEU A 604 -2.27 -103.83 11.90
C LEU A 604 -0.90 -104.47 12.20
N THR A 605 0.09 -103.70 12.68
CA THR A 605 1.39 -104.25 13.11
C THR A 605 1.22 -105.15 14.33
N ARG A 606 0.37 -104.74 15.28
CA ARG A 606 0.04 -105.52 16.47
C ARG A 606 -0.72 -106.80 16.11
N GLU A 607 -1.75 -106.73 15.26
CA GLU A 607 -2.47 -107.91 14.77
C GLU A 607 -1.53 -108.91 14.09
N LEU A 608 -0.60 -108.41 13.26
CA LEU A 608 0.40 -109.23 12.59
C LEU A 608 1.42 -109.87 13.55
N ASP A 609 1.77 -109.21 14.65
CA ASP A 609 2.61 -109.82 15.71
C ASP A 609 1.82 -110.79 16.61
N GLU A 610 0.52 -110.55 16.86
CA GLU A 610 -0.38 -111.51 17.53
C GLU A 610 -0.58 -112.78 16.67
N ILE A 611 -0.71 -112.64 15.34
CA ILE A 611 -0.77 -113.76 14.39
C ILE A 611 0.55 -114.56 14.39
N LYS A 612 1.72 -113.90 14.35
CA LYS A 612 3.02 -114.58 14.50
C LYS A 612 3.11 -115.34 15.83
N HIS A 613 2.65 -114.73 16.91
CA HIS A 613 2.67 -115.38 18.22
C HIS A 613 1.79 -116.64 18.23
N ALA A 614 0.56 -116.54 17.73
CA ALA A 614 -0.34 -117.68 17.54
C ALA A 614 0.32 -118.80 16.69
N ASP A 615 0.97 -118.46 15.57
CA ASP A 615 1.69 -119.43 14.74
C ASP A 615 2.88 -120.08 15.46
N THR A 616 3.61 -119.35 16.31
CA THR A 616 4.65 -119.99 17.15
C THR A 616 4.06 -120.98 18.17
N VAL A 617 2.87 -120.72 18.71
CA VAL A 617 2.18 -121.60 19.67
C VAL A 617 1.56 -122.82 18.98
N THR A 618 0.96 -122.67 17.80
CA THR A 618 0.47 -123.81 17.00
C THR A 618 1.64 -124.70 16.55
N ASN A 619 2.77 -124.13 16.11
CA ASN A 619 3.96 -124.90 15.75
C ASN A 619 4.64 -125.59 16.95
N GLN A 620 4.51 -125.05 18.17
CA GLN A 620 4.96 -125.75 19.39
C GLN A 620 4.04 -126.91 19.74
N THR A 621 2.73 -126.67 19.84
CA THR A 621 1.74 -127.72 20.16
C THR A 621 1.69 -128.83 19.11
N ALA A 622 1.88 -128.51 17.83
CA ALA A 622 2.01 -129.51 16.75
C ALA A 622 3.22 -130.44 16.96
N LYS A 623 4.37 -129.91 17.42
CA LYS A 623 5.56 -130.72 17.74
C LYS A 623 5.32 -131.61 18.96
N GLU A 624 4.60 -131.14 19.97
CA GLU A 624 4.17 -131.99 21.10
C GLU A 624 3.22 -133.10 20.68
N TRP A 625 2.28 -132.84 19.77
CA TRP A 625 1.42 -133.87 19.22
C TRP A 625 2.20 -134.88 18.37
N GLN A 626 3.21 -134.43 17.63
CA GLN A 626 4.09 -135.29 16.85
C GLN A 626 4.97 -136.20 17.73
N THR A 627 5.46 -135.73 18.88
CA THR A 627 6.16 -136.60 19.85
C THR A 627 5.20 -137.56 20.56
N LYS A 628 4.00 -137.11 20.95
CA LYS A 628 2.94 -137.97 21.52
C LYS A 628 2.55 -139.10 20.53
N LEU A 629 2.34 -138.77 19.26
CA LEU A 629 2.07 -139.73 18.19
C LEU A 629 3.18 -140.78 18.10
N LYS A 630 4.45 -140.34 18.07
CA LYS A 630 5.60 -141.24 17.97
C LYS A 630 5.77 -142.16 19.18
N THR A 631 5.39 -141.72 20.38
CA THR A 631 5.31 -142.61 21.55
C THR A 631 4.12 -143.58 21.48
N TYR A 632 2.98 -143.18 20.89
CA TYR A 632 1.88 -144.11 20.64
C TYR A 632 2.24 -145.16 19.57
N GLU A 633 2.99 -144.81 18.52
CA GLU A 633 3.52 -145.76 17.53
C GLU A 633 4.43 -146.81 18.19
N GLN A 634 5.32 -146.40 19.09
CA GLN A 634 6.18 -147.30 19.88
C GLN A 634 5.35 -148.21 20.80
N ASN A 635 4.34 -147.67 21.48
CA ASN A 635 3.44 -148.47 22.32
C ASN A 635 2.62 -149.46 21.47
N ILE A 636 2.22 -149.11 20.25
CA ILE A 636 1.53 -150.02 19.33
C ILE A 636 2.46 -151.18 18.91
N GLN A 637 3.75 -150.93 18.66
CA GLN A 637 4.71 -152.01 18.38
C GLN A 637 4.83 -152.98 19.56
N GLN A 638 4.97 -152.47 20.79
CA GLN A 638 4.99 -153.29 22.01
C GLN A 638 3.69 -154.09 22.17
N LEU A 639 2.53 -153.46 21.94
CA LEU A 639 1.23 -154.14 21.98
C LEU A 639 1.05 -155.18 20.87
N THR A 640 1.74 -155.08 19.72
CA THR A 640 1.77 -156.17 18.73
C THR A 640 2.66 -157.34 19.16
N GLU A 641 3.77 -157.09 19.85
CA GLU A 641 4.61 -158.15 20.43
C GLU A 641 3.86 -158.89 21.57
N GLU A 642 3.16 -158.14 22.43
CA GLU A 642 2.25 -158.69 23.44
C GLU A 642 1.07 -159.45 22.80
N LYS A 643 0.47 -158.92 21.72
CA LYS A 643 -0.60 -159.60 20.96
C LYS A 643 -0.12 -160.96 20.45
N ASP A 644 1.07 -161.07 19.86
CA ASP A 644 1.57 -162.31 19.29
C ASP A 644 2.03 -163.34 20.36
N PHE A 645 2.26 -162.87 21.60
CA PHE A 645 2.35 -163.70 22.80
C PHE A 645 0.95 -164.16 23.26
N ILE A 646 -0.02 -163.25 23.30
CA ILE A 646 -1.42 -163.52 23.68
C ILE A 646 -2.10 -164.46 22.68
N GLU A 647 -1.85 -164.38 21.37
CA GLU A 647 -2.42 -165.29 20.36
C GLU A 647 -2.08 -166.77 20.60
N ARG A 648 -0.98 -167.05 21.30
CA ARG A 648 -0.61 -168.40 21.73
C ARG A 648 -1.47 -168.87 22.90
N GLN A 649 -1.83 -167.97 23.82
CA GLN A 649 -2.79 -168.24 24.91
C GLN A 649 -4.25 -168.19 24.44
N LEU A 650 -4.57 -167.42 23.40
CA LEU A 650 -5.91 -167.28 22.85
C LEU A 650 -6.42 -168.61 22.28
N ARG A 651 -5.53 -169.47 21.75
CA ARG A 651 -5.89 -170.86 21.38
C ARG A 651 -6.38 -171.71 22.57
N GLN A 652 -5.99 -171.35 23.79
CA GLN A 652 -6.48 -171.96 25.03
C GLN A 652 -7.87 -171.39 25.41
N ILE A 653 -8.03 -170.06 25.30
CA ILE A 653 -9.22 -169.31 25.76
C ILE A 653 -10.35 -169.27 24.70
N GLN A 654 -10.07 -169.64 23.45
CA GLN A 654 -11.05 -169.72 22.35
C GLN A 654 -12.24 -170.65 22.67
N ILE A 655 -12.05 -171.61 23.57
CA ILE A 655 -13.07 -172.54 24.08
C ILE A 655 -14.07 -171.82 25.00
N GLU A 656 -13.58 -170.88 25.82
CA GLU A 656 -14.34 -170.20 26.89
C GLU A 656 -15.06 -168.95 26.36
N ARG A 657 -14.46 -168.26 25.37
CA ARG A 657 -14.91 -166.94 24.89
C ARG A 657 -16.22 -166.94 24.07
N ASN A 658 -16.89 -168.07 23.89
CA ASN A 658 -18.17 -168.12 23.15
C ASN A 658 -19.40 -167.84 24.03
N GLU A 659 -19.26 -167.90 25.36
CA GLU A 659 -20.40 -167.72 26.29
C GLU A 659 -20.71 -166.25 26.63
N LEU A 660 -19.85 -165.30 26.24
CA LEU A 660 -19.93 -163.89 26.61
C LEU A 660 -20.03 -162.93 25.41
N HIS A 661 -20.63 -163.39 24.31
CA HIS A 661 -21.48 -162.51 23.50
C HIS A 661 -22.59 -161.89 24.38
N GLU A 662 -23.24 -160.81 23.93
CA GLU A 662 -24.48 -160.34 24.57
C GLU A 662 -24.59 -158.83 24.81
N LYS A 663 -24.07 -158.40 25.96
CA LYS A 663 -24.89 -157.59 26.89
C LYS A 663 -24.58 -156.10 27.00
N ILE A 664 -23.44 -155.60 26.51
CA ILE A 664 -22.96 -154.24 26.86
C ILE A 664 -22.53 -153.47 25.60
N ALA A 665 -23.49 -153.22 24.70
CA ALA A 665 -23.28 -152.55 23.42
C ALA A 665 -24.17 -151.31 23.19
N ILE A 666 -25.01 -150.91 24.16
CA ILE A 666 -26.07 -149.90 24.00
C ILE A 666 -26.08 -148.96 25.23
N LEU A 667 -26.64 -147.75 25.06
CA LEU A 667 -26.80 -146.68 26.08
C LEU A 667 -25.55 -145.85 26.39
N SER A 668 -24.81 -145.51 25.34
CA SER A 668 -24.21 -144.17 25.25
C SER A 668 -25.13 -143.22 24.48
N ARG A 669 -25.08 -141.92 24.85
CA ARG A 669 -25.09 -140.77 23.91
C ARG A 669 -26.43 -140.19 23.38
N GLU A 670 -27.34 -139.75 24.25
CA GLU A 670 -28.45 -138.87 23.81
C GLU A 670 -28.56 -137.49 24.50
N CYS A 671 -28.81 -136.50 23.64
CA CYS A 671 -29.38 -135.16 23.83
C CYS A 671 -28.48 -133.95 24.20
N ASN A 672 -28.46 -132.97 23.29
CA ASN A 672 -27.91 -131.62 23.40
C ASN A 672 -28.83 -130.66 22.60
N LEU A 673 -29.93 -130.17 23.19
CA LEU A 673 -30.91 -129.31 22.50
C LEU A 673 -31.45 -128.21 23.44
N SER A 674 -30.76 -127.06 23.48
CA SER A 674 -31.18 -125.89 24.30
C SER A 674 -30.59 -124.54 23.83
N ILE A 675 -30.01 -124.45 22.62
CA ILE A 675 -29.12 -123.33 22.24
C ILE A 675 -29.82 -122.25 21.37
N ASP A 676 -30.79 -122.62 20.53
CA ASP A 676 -31.23 -121.74 19.43
C ASP A 676 -32.28 -120.67 19.79
N ASP A 677 -33.12 -120.89 20.81
CA ASP A 677 -34.17 -119.94 21.18
C ASP A 677 -33.64 -118.60 21.72
N LYS A 678 -32.46 -118.61 22.37
CA LYS A 678 -31.87 -117.42 23.00
C LYS A 678 -31.61 -116.30 21.99
N ARG A 679 -31.15 -116.64 20.78
CA ARG A 679 -30.63 -115.69 19.77
C ARG A 679 -31.71 -114.81 19.13
N ARG A 680 -33.00 -115.10 19.32
CA ARG A 680 -34.09 -114.35 18.66
C ARG A 680 -34.58 -113.13 19.42
N PHE A 681 -34.42 -113.08 20.75
CA PHE A 681 -34.91 -111.96 21.56
C PHE A 681 -33.90 -110.81 21.67
N GLU A 682 -32.60 -111.12 21.69
CA GLU A 682 -31.50 -110.14 21.80
C GLU A 682 -31.52 -109.12 20.64
N ALA A 683 -31.93 -109.52 19.43
CA ALA A 683 -31.95 -108.66 18.24
C ALA A 683 -33.11 -107.65 18.16
N ARG A 684 -34.14 -107.74 19.02
CA ARG A 684 -35.32 -106.85 18.98
C ARG A 684 -35.26 -105.68 19.95
N ILE A 685 -34.32 -105.69 20.90
CA ILE A 685 -34.18 -104.67 21.94
C ILE A 685 -33.42 -103.45 21.40
N ASN A 686 -32.18 -103.63 20.92
CA ASN A 686 -31.29 -102.55 20.49
C ASN A 686 -31.95 -101.53 19.53
N HIS A 687 -32.75 -102.01 18.57
CA HIS A 687 -33.40 -101.17 17.56
C HIS A 687 -34.43 -100.18 18.15
N LEU A 688 -35.01 -100.48 19.32
CA LEU A 688 -35.95 -99.59 20.03
C LEU A 688 -35.26 -98.62 21.00
N GLU A 689 -33.97 -98.84 21.29
CA GLU A 689 -33.16 -97.95 22.12
C GLU A 689 -32.59 -96.79 21.26
N GLU A 690 -32.16 -97.08 20.02
CA GLU A 690 -31.65 -96.08 19.07
C GLU A 690 -32.70 -95.03 18.67
N GLU A 691 -33.97 -95.41 18.45
CA GLU A 691 -35.04 -94.47 18.07
C GLU A 691 -35.45 -93.50 19.20
N LEU A 692 -35.12 -93.82 20.46
CA LEU A 692 -35.48 -93.02 21.63
C LEU A 692 -34.51 -91.84 21.85
N GLU A 693 -33.20 -92.07 21.66
CA GLU A 693 -32.17 -91.05 21.88
C GLU A 693 -32.27 -89.88 20.87
N GLU A 694 -32.61 -90.16 19.60
CA GLU A 694 -32.71 -89.13 18.54
C GLU A 694 -33.84 -88.10 18.78
N GLN A 695 -34.93 -88.52 19.43
CA GLN A 695 -36.05 -87.62 19.75
C GLN A 695 -35.75 -86.71 20.96
N GLN A 696 -34.92 -87.19 21.89
CA GLN A 696 -34.58 -86.45 23.10
C GLN A 696 -33.69 -85.23 22.78
N ILE A 697 -32.68 -85.41 21.92
CA ILE A 697 -31.77 -84.34 21.48
C ILE A 697 -32.51 -83.21 20.75
N ASN A 698 -33.52 -83.54 19.93
CA ASN A 698 -34.31 -82.55 19.18
C ASN A 698 -35.22 -81.66 20.07
N CYS A 699 -35.60 -82.13 21.25
CA CYS A 699 -36.42 -81.36 22.17
C CYS A 699 -35.60 -80.25 22.87
N GLU A 700 -34.39 -80.57 23.32
CA GLU A 700 -33.50 -79.63 24.02
C GLU A 700 -33.06 -78.46 23.10
N LEU A 701 -32.73 -78.78 21.85
CA LEU A 701 -32.29 -77.80 20.84
C LEU A 701 -33.35 -76.74 20.46
N ASN A 702 -34.63 -77.04 20.67
CA ASN A 702 -35.73 -76.09 20.46
C ASN A 702 -36.04 -75.28 21.74
N SER A 703 -35.88 -75.87 22.93
CA SER A 703 -36.02 -75.18 24.22
C SER A 703 -35.11 -73.94 24.32
N ASP A 704 -33.84 -74.08 23.95
CA ASP A 704 -32.85 -73.00 24.08
C ASP A 704 -32.98 -71.89 23.02
N LYS A 705 -33.61 -72.17 21.87
CA LYS A 705 -33.99 -71.12 20.91
C LYS A 705 -35.09 -70.22 21.46
N ILE A 706 -36.09 -70.80 22.13
CA ILE A 706 -37.20 -70.06 22.73
C ILE A 706 -36.69 -69.13 23.84
N LYS A 707 -35.87 -69.65 24.77
CA LYS A 707 -35.29 -68.84 25.87
C LYS A 707 -34.51 -67.61 25.35
N LYS A 708 -33.71 -67.77 24.30
CA LYS A 708 -32.94 -66.65 23.70
C LYS A 708 -33.84 -65.59 23.04
N LEU A 709 -34.96 -66.00 22.43
CA LEU A 709 -35.93 -65.06 21.86
C LEU A 709 -36.69 -64.30 22.96
N THR A 710 -37.03 -64.95 24.07
CA THR A 710 -37.66 -64.30 25.23
C THR A 710 -36.75 -63.21 25.82
N ILE A 711 -35.50 -63.53 26.11
CA ILE A 711 -34.53 -62.58 26.70
C ILE A 711 -34.32 -61.35 25.78
N ASN A 712 -34.19 -61.57 24.46
CA ASN A 712 -34.04 -60.47 23.50
C ASN A 712 -35.30 -59.58 23.41
N TYR A 713 -36.49 -60.14 23.62
CA TYR A 713 -37.75 -59.38 23.62
C TYR A 713 -37.92 -58.55 24.91
N GLU A 714 -37.55 -59.10 26.06
CA GLU A 714 -37.54 -58.39 27.35
C GLU A 714 -36.53 -57.24 27.37
N GLN A 715 -35.33 -57.45 26.80
CA GLN A 715 -34.33 -56.39 26.64
C GLN A 715 -34.85 -55.23 25.77
N ALA A 716 -35.46 -55.54 24.61
CA ALA A 716 -36.02 -54.52 23.72
C ALA A 716 -37.18 -53.73 24.35
N LEU A 717 -37.95 -54.34 25.26
CA LEU A 717 -38.97 -53.64 26.06
C LEU A 717 -38.35 -52.68 27.08
N LEU A 718 -37.25 -53.07 27.73
CA LEU A 718 -36.52 -52.23 28.66
C LEU A 718 -35.91 -51.01 27.95
N ASP A 719 -35.27 -51.23 26.79
CA ASP A 719 -34.64 -50.18 25.99
C ASP A 719 -35.70 -49.19 25.41
N CYS A 720 -36.91 -49.68 25.10
CA CYS A 720 -38.03 -48.82 24.70
C CYS A 720 -38.60 -47.97 25.87
N ALA A 721 -38.44 -48.43 27.12
CA ALA A 721 -38.86 -47.69 28.30
C ALA A 721 -37.85 -46.59 28.67
N THR A 722 -36.54 -46.88 28.61
CA THR A 722 -35.48 -45.89 28.88
C THR A 722 -35.48 -44.79 27.82
N GLU A 723 -35.63 -45.12 26.53
CA GLU A 723 -35.72 -44.10 25.47
C GLU A 723 -36.93 -43.18 25.62
N LYS A 724 -38.07 -43.66 26.13
CA LYS A 724 -39.23 -42.81 26.41
C LYS A 724 -38.99 -41.83 27.54
N GLU A 725 -38.21 -42.20 28.56
CA GLU A 725 -37.88 -41.30 29.67
C GLU A 725 -36.78 -40.30 29.26
N ASN A 726 -35.79 -40.74 28.47
CA ASN A 726 -34.80 -39.87 27.82
C ASN A 726 -35.49 -38.79 26.98
N ASN A 727 -36.50 -39.16 26.17
CA ASN A 727 -37.21 -38.22 25.30
C ASN A 727 -37.95 -37.14 26.12
N LYS A 728 -38.65 -37.50 27.21
CA LYS A 728 -39.25 -36.52 28.13
C LYS A 728 -38.23 -35.56 28.73
N GLN A 729 -37.07 -36.06 29.15
CA GLN A 729 -36.01 -35.20 29.69
C GLN A 729 -35.46 -34.26 28.62
N LEU A 730 -35.31 -34.73 27.38
CA LEU A 730 -34.93 -33.90 26.24
C LEU A 730 -36.01 -32.85 25.90
N GLU A 731 -37.30 -33.16 26.00
CA GLU A 731 -38.38 -32.17 25.84
C GLU A 731 -38.36 -31.10 26.96
N ILE A 732 -38.07 -31.48 28.21
CA ILE A 732 -37.94 -30.53 29.33
C ILE A 732 -36.70 -29.64 29.15
N ILE A 733 -35.56 -30.20 28.74
CA ILE A 733 -34.34 -29.45 28.44
C ILE A 733 -34.57 -28.50 27.25
N ARG A 734 -35.19 -29.00 26.17
CA ARG A 734 -35.56 -28.20 25.00
C ARG A 734 -36.53 -27.08 25.36
N SER A 735 -37.54 -27.34 26.20
CA SER A 735 -38.49 -26.33 26.68
C SER A 735 -37.78 -25.20 27.45
N ASN A 736 -36.83 -25.55 28.33
CA ASN A 736 -36.02 -24.56 29.06
C ASN A 736 -35.10 -23.77 28.12
N LEU A 737 -34.48 -24.41 27.12
CA LEU A 737 -33.67 -23.73 26.09
C LEU A 737 -34.52 -22.83 25.19
N GLU A 738 -35.72 -23.25 24.78
CA GLU A 738 -36.68 -22.42 24.03
C GLU A 738 -37.27 -21.27 24.88
N ARG A 739 -37.15 -21.33 26.22
CA ARG A 739 -37.41 -20.19 27.09
C ARG A 739 -36.20 -19.28 27.19
N GLN A 740 -35.00 -19.81 27.48
CA GLN A 740 -33.76 -19.02 27.51
C GLN A 740 -33.48 -18.30 26.19
N ILE A 741 -33.80 -18.91 25.04
CA ILE A 741 -33.67 -18.27 23.71
C ILE A 741 -34.70 -17.14 23.51
N ARG A 742 -35.87 -17.18 24.18
CA ARG A 742 -36.81 -16.05 24.23
C ARG A 742 -36.32 -14.98 25.19
N ASP A 743 -36.00 -15.34 26.42
CA ASP A 743 -35.48 -14.44 27.45
C ASP A 743 -34.23 -13.68 26.95
N LEU A 744 -33.33 -14.35 26.21
CA LEU A 744 -32.14 -13.74 25.58
C LEU A 744 -32.47 -12.91 24.33
N ARG A 745 -33.51 -13.23 23.55
CA ARG A 745 -33.94 -12.39 22.42
C ARG A 745 -34.60 -11.12 22.91
N GLU A 746 -35.45 -11.21 23.93
CA GLU A 746 -36.09 -10.05 24.54
C GLU A 746 -35.06 -9.15 25.25
N GLN A 747 -34.04 -9.73 25.88
CA GLN A 747 -32.86 -8.97 26.35
C GLN A 747 -32.03 -8.37 25.21
N LEU A 748 -31.96 -9.00 24.04
CA LEU A 748 -31.23 -8.47 22.89
C LEU A 748 -32.01 -7.33 22.21
N ASP A 749 -33.32 -7.47 22.02
CA ASP A 749 -34.21 -6.40 21.55
C ASP A 749 -34.25 -5.20 22.53
N VAL A 750 -34.20 -5.44 23.84
CA VAL A 750 -34.09 -4.37 24.86
C VAL A 750 -32.69 -3.75 24.86
N ASN A 751 -31.61 -4.52 24.68
CA ASN A 751 -30.25 -3.97 24.57
C ASN A 751 -30.05 -3.17 23.28
N ASP A 752 -30.49 -3.68 22.13
CA ASP A 752 -30.45 -2.98 20.85
C ASP A 752 -31.38 -1.77 20.88
N GLY A 753 -32.56 -1.87 21.48
CA GLY A 753 -33.44 -0.75 21.79
C GLY A 753 -32.72 0.33 22.61
N SER A 754 -32.11 -0.03 23.74
CA SER A 754 -31.34 0.90 24.58
C SER A 754 -30.10 1.46 23.87
N THR A 755 -29.51 0.72 22.93
CA THR A 755 -28.35 1.16 22.13
C THR A 755 -28.78 2.09 21.00
N ILE A 756 -29.96 1.88 20.42
CA ILE A 756 -30.62 2.80 19.49
C ILE A 756 -31.06 4.07 20.23
N GLU A 757 -31.58 3.98 21.46
CA GLU A 757 -31.92 5.15 22.27
C GLU A 757 -30.67 5.89 22.76
N MET A 758 -29.61 5.20 23.20
CA MET A 758 -28.33 5.83 23.54
C MET A 758 -27.64 6.45 22.33
N SER A 759 -27.74 5.86 21.13
CA SER A 759 -27.17 6.44 19.91
C SER A 759 -28.03 7.59 19.37
N LYS A 760 -29.36 7.53 19.49
CA LYS A 760 -30.25 8.69 19.26
C LYS A 760 -30.02 9.80 20.27
N ALA A 761 -29.82 9.51 21.55
CA ALA A 761 -29.50 10.50 22.58
C ALA A 761 -28.10 11.11 22.36
N LYS A 762 -27.13 10.33 21.89
CA LYS A 762 -25.82 10.85 21.46
C LYS A 762 -25.93 11.68 20.19
N LEU A 763 -26.71 11.26 19.19
CA LEU A 763 -27.01 12.05 17.99
C LEU A 763 -27.69 13.36 18.37
N ALA A 764 -28.78 13.33 19.13
CA ALA A 764 -29.46 14.53 19.63
C ALA A 764 -28.53 15.42 20.49
N ALA A 765 -27.58 14.86 21.25
CA ALA A 765 -26.58 15.63 21.98
C ALA A 765 -25.46 16.20 21.08
N PHE A 766 -25.15 15.55 19.94
CA PHE A 766 -24.25 16.08 18.93
C PHE A 766 -24.95 17.11 18.03
N GLU A 767 -26.21 16.91 17.68
CA GLU A 767 -27.08 17.85 16.95
C GLU A 767 -27.36 19.09 17.82
N ALA A 768 -27.65 18.92 19.11
CA ALA A 768 -27.73 20.04 20.05
C ALA A 768 -26.39 20.74 20.26
N LYS A 769 -25.25 20.04 20.17
CA LYS A 769 -23.92 20.68 20.15
C LYS A 769 -23.64 21.40 18.84
N ILE A 770 -24.04 20.85 17.71
CA ILE A 770 -23.93 21.50 16.40
C ILE A 770 -24.77 22.76 16.40
N HIS A 771 -26.04 22.68 16.80
CA HIS A 771 -26.94 23.84 16.90
C HIS A 771 -26.46 24.86 17.96
N ALA A 772 -25.83 24.42 19.06
CA ALA A 772 -25.21 25.32 20.03
C ALA A 772 -23.90 25.94 19.50
N TYR A 773 -23.13 25.26 18.66
CA TYR A 773 -21.97 25.84 17.98
C TYR A 773 -22.37 26.73 16.80
N GLU A 774 -23.47 26.43 16.11
CA GLU A 774 -24.07 27.30 15.10
C GLU A 774 -24.63 28.57 15.75
N GLU A 775 -25.35 28.45 16.87
CA GLU A 775 -25.77 29.60 17.67
C GLU A 775 -24.57 30.34 18.31
N GLN A 776 -23.50 29.65 18.71
CA GLN A 776 -22.26 30.29 19.15
C GLN A 776 -21.60 31.04 18.00
N VAL A 777 -21.52 30.48 16.78
CA VAL A 777 -20.98 31.14 15.59
C VAL A 777 -21.85 32.33 15.20
N ASP A 778 -23.17 32.21 15.27
CA ASP A 778 -24.10 33.31 14.96
C ASP A 778 -24.00 34.42 16.02
N ASN A 779 -23.81 34.06 17.30
CA ASN A 779 -23.51 35.01 18.36
C ASN A 779 -22.10 35.59 18.27
N GLU A 780 -21.08 34.85 17.85
CA GLU A 780 -19.74 35.37 17.53
C GLU A 780 -19.76 36.28 16.31
N VAL A 781 -20.62 36.03 15.31
CA VAL A 781 -20.87 36.94 14.18
C VAL A 781 -21.58 38.20 14.65
N ARG A 782 -22.56 38.10 15.56
CA ARG A 782 -23.24 39.26 16.18
C ARG A 782 -22.28 40.06 17.07
N GLU A 783 -21.46 39.41 17.89
CA GLU A 783 -20.40 40.01 18.70
C GLU A 783 -19.35 40.66 17.80
N LYS A 784 -18.89 40.00 16.73
CA LYS A 784 -17.98 40.57 15.72
C LYS A 784 -18.60 41.74 14.97
N GLN A 785 -19.92 41.75 14.75
CA GLN A 785 -20.63 42.92 14.21
C GLN A 785 -20.74 44.05 15.24
N LYS A 786 -21.04 43.77 16.52
CA LYS A 786 -21.00 44.79 17.60
C LYS A 786 -19.59 45.35 17.77
N ALA A 787 -18.57 44.48 17.81
CA ALA A 787 -17.16 44.84 17.90
C ALA A 787 -16.71 45.61 16.66
N SER A 788 -17.17 45.28 15.45
CA SER A 788 -16.90 46.08 14.25
C SER A 788 -17.60 47.43 14.26
N ARG A 789 -18.83 47.52 14.79
CA ARG A 789 -19.53 48.81 15.00
C ARG A 789 -18.84 49.66 16.06
N ASN A 790 -18.43 49.08 17.19
CA ASN A 790 -17.66 49.74 18.23
C ASN A 790 -16.26 50.13 17.75
N ALA A 791 -15.58 49.28 16.97
CA ALA A 791 -14.31 49.59 16.34
C ALA A 791 -14.47 50.75 15.36
N ARG A 792 -15.53 50.79 14.53
CA ARG A 792 -15.81 51.96 13.68
C ARG A 792 -16.18 53.21 14.48
N LEU A 793 -16.82 53.07 15.64
CA LEU A 793 -17.12 54.19 16.54
C LEU A 793 -15.86 54.72 17.24
N LEU A 794 -14.94 53.82 17.59
CA LEU A 794 -13.63 54.13 18.16
C LEU A 794 -12.67 54.67 17.09
N GLU A 795 -12.64 54.12 15.88
CA GLU A 795 -11.97 54.69 14.71
C GLU A 795 -12.51 56.07 14.41
N LYS A 796 -13.83 56.29 14.45
CA LYS A 796 -14.38 57.63 14.26
C LYS A 796 -13.90 58.56 15.36
N ARG A 797 -14.01 58.18 16.64
CA ARG A 797 -13.46 58.98 17.76
C ARG A 797 -11.95 59.19 17.66
N LEU A 798 -11.19 58.23 17.12
CA LEU A 798 -9.76 58.33 16.90
C LEU A 798 -9.44 59.29 15.74
N ARG A 799 -10.22 59.27 14.66
CA ARG A 799 -10.11 60.21 13.53
C ARG A 799 -10.55 61.62 13.93
N ASP A 800 -11.67 61.76 14.63
CA ASP A 800 -12.16 63.01 15.20
C ASP A 800 -11.11 63.59 16.20
N ALA A 801 -10.44 62.72 16.99
CA ALA A 801 -9.33 63.11 17.85
C ALA A 801 -8.04 63.42 17.07
N PHE A 802 -7.76 62.73 15.96
CA PHE A 802 -6.63 63.01 15.06
C PHE A 802 -6.82 64.35 14.33
N THR A 803 -8.04 64.70 13.92
CA THR A 803 -8.31 66.02 13.36
C THR A 803 -8.15 67.11 14.42
N VAL A 804 -8.59 66.87 15.66
CA VAL A 804 -8.34 67.82 16.77
C VAL A 804 -6.85 67.93 17.10
N THR A 805 -6.08 66.84 17.15
CA THR A 805 -4.63 66.94 17.38
C THR A 805 -3.92 67.58 16.18
N GLU A 806 -4.28 67.26 14.94
CA GLU A 806 -3.76 67.95 13.75
C GLU A 806 -4.11 69.44 13.72
N GLU A 807 -5.32 69.84 14.13
CA GLU A 807 -5.71 71.24 14.26
C GLU A 807 -4.86 71.93 15.34
N THR A 808 -4.67 71.32 16.52
CA THR A 808 -3.75 71.87 17.53
C THR A 808 -2.28 71.89 17.05
N GLN A 809 -1.85 70.93 16.22
CA GLN A 809 -0.51 70.87 15.63
C GLN A 809 -0.33 71.97 14.57
N LYS A 810 -1.35 72.24 13.75
CA LYS A 810 -1.38 73.31 12.75
C LYS A 810 -1.43 74.68 13.42
N SER A 811 -2.23 74.85 14.48
CA SER A 811 -2.19 76.06 15.33
C SER A 811 -0.84 76.24 16.01
N ALA A 812 -0.24 75.20 16.58
CA ALA A 812 1.08 75.27 17.21
C ALA A 812 2.17 75.63 16.19
N ASN A 813 2.13 75.06 14.98
CA ASN A 813 3.05 75.41 13.90
C ASN A 813 2.84 76.86 13.42
N TYR A 814 1.60 77.34 13.31
CA TYR A 814 1.29 78.73 12.96
C TYR A 814 1.83 79.72 14.01
N TYR A 815 1.60 79.45 15.30
CA TYR A 815 2.17 80.26 16.38
C TYR A 815 3.70 80.16 16.45
N LYS A 816 4.29 79.01 16.11
CA LYS A 816 5.74 78.83 15.99
C LYS A 816 6.33 79.64 14.83
N GLU A 817 5.67 79.70 13.68
CA GLU A 817 6.09 80.56 12.58
C GLU A 817 5.99 82.05 12.92
N GLU A 818 4.90 82.51 13.54
CA GLU A 818 4.79 83.92 13.97
C GLU A 818 5.78 84.26 15.09
N PHE A 819 6.10 83.31 15.97
CA PHE A 819 7.20 83.44 16.93
C PHE A 819 8.57 83.54 16.24
N GLU A 820 8.87 82.68 15.26
CA GLU A 820 10.11 82.73 14.49
C GLU A 820 10.24 84.02 13.65
N LYS A 821 9.13 84.54 13.10
CA LYS A 821 9.06 85.86 12.44
C LYS A 821 9.26 87.00 13.45
N ALA A 822 8.68 86.92 14.65
CA ALA A 822 8.84 87.91 15.71
C ALA A 822 10.27 87.94 16.27
N ASP A 823 10.88 86.78 16.53
CA ASP A 823 12.29 86.64 16.93
C ASP A 823 13.23 87.06 15.79
N GLY A 824 12.87 86.80 14.52
CA GLY A 824 13.55 87.36 13.35
C GLY A 824 13.52 88.90 13.31
N ARG A 825 12.37 89.53 13.61
CA ARG A 825 12.25 90.99 13.75
C ARG A 825 13.01 91.51 14.97
N LEU A 826 13.02 90.79 16.09
CA LEU A 826 13.73 91.17 17.32
C LEU A 826 15.25 91.02 17.16
N ARG A 827 15.73 90.05 16.39
CA ARG A 827 17.14 89.96 15.93
C ARG A 827 17.51 91.08 14.97
N LYS A 828 16.62 91.50 14.05
CA LYS A 828 16.84 92.69 13.21
C LYS A 828 16.89 93.97 14.05
N MET A 829 15.96 94.17 15.00
CA MET A 829 15.97 95.33 15.89
C MET A 829 17.17 95.33 16.84
N LYS A 830 17.64 94.17 17.31
CA LYS A 830 18.93 94.09 18.01
C LYS A 830 20.08 94.55 17.12
N ARG A 831 20.20 94.04 15.89
CA ARG A 831 21.22 94.52 14.94
C ARG A 831 21.12 96.02 14.68
N GLN A 832 19.93 96.58 14.49
CA GLN A 832 19.75 98.03 14.33
C GLN A 832 20.10 98.81 15.60
N ILE A 833 19.90 98.25 16.80
CA ILE A 833 20.34 98.86 18.06
C ILE A 833 21.86 98.73 18.22
N ASP A 834 22.47 97.62 17.79
CA ASP A 834 23.92 97.40 17.82
C ASP A 834 24.62 98.31 16.79
N GLU A 835 24.07 98.45 15.58
CA GLU A 835 24.47 99.39 14.52
C GLU A 835 24.30 100.84 14.98
N LEU A 836 23.18 101.21 15.61
CA LEU A 836 22.99 102.54 16.19
C LEU A 836 23.86 102.79 17.43
N GLN A 837 24.26 101.75 18.17
CA GLN A 837 25.27 101.87 19.23
C GLN A 837 26.68 101.99 18.67
N GLU A 838 26.98 101.32 17.56
CA GLU A 838 28.24 101.45 16.83
C GLU A 838 28.34 102.85 16.21
N ASP A 839 27.29 103.36 15.56
CA ASP A 839 27.21 104.75 15.08
C ASP A 839 27.18 105.76 16.23
N LEU A 840 26.57 105.46 17.38
CA LEU A 840 26.69 106.29 18.58
C LEU A 840 28.13 106.26 19.14
N SER A 841 28.86 105.15 18.99
CA SER A 841 30.26 105.04 19.37
C SER A 841 31.16 105.81 18.38
N GLN A 842 30.89 105.70 17.08
CA GLN A 842 31.60 106.42 16.02
C GLN A 842 31.31 107.92 16.08
N THR A 843 30.08 108.35 16.34
CA THR A 843 29.75 109.77 16.55
C THR A 843 30.31 110.29 17.86
N LYS A 844 30.37 109.50 18.95
CA LYS A 844 31.14 109.87 20.16
C LYS A 844 32.66 109.90 19.91
N LEU A 845 33.19 109.09 19.00
CA LEU A 845 34.60 109.10 18.59
C LEU A 845 34.92 110.31 17.71
N ARG A 846 34.05 110.62 16.73
CA ARG A 846 34.09 111.82 15.88
C ARG A 846 33.88 113.09 16.71
N LEU A 847 32.99 113.08 17.71
CA LEU A 847 32.83 114.16 18.68
C LEU A 847 34.09 114.31 19.53
N ARG A 848 34.68 113.23 20.07
CA ARG A 848 35.97 113.29 20.79
C ARG A 848 37.15 113.72 19.90
N LYS A 849 37.06 113.55 18.59
CA LYS A 849 37.98 114.16 17.61
C LYS A 849 37.71 115.65 17.46
N ALA A 850 36.49 116.03 17.08
CA ALA A 850 36.08 117.43 16.92
C ALA A 850 36.21 118.27 18.20
N GLN A 851 36.12 117.65 19.38
CA GLN A 851 36.39 118.29 20.67
C GLN A 851 37.89 118.57 20.83
N ARG A 852 38.78 117.61 20.51
CA ARG A 852 40.24 117.85 20.52
C ARG A 852 40.66 118.85 19.45
N GLU A 853 40.12 118.73 18.24
CA GLU A 853 40.35 119.67 17.14
C GLU A 853 39.81 121.08 17.51
N LYS A 854 38.73 121.18 18.30
CA LYS A 854 38.25 122.44 18.89
C LYS A 854 39.18 122.96 19.99
N ASP A 855 39.59 122.11 20.93
CA ASP A 855 40.45 122.49 22.05
C ASP A 855 41.84 122.94 21.53
N GLU A 856 42.40 122.26 20.52
CA GLU A 856 43.64 122.63 19.81
C GLU A 856 43.52 123.94 19.01
N ILE A 857 42.32 124.29 18.50
CA ILE A 857 42.06 125.56 17.79
C ILE A 857 41.75 126.71 18.76
N GLU A 858 41.12 126.43 19.91
CA GLU A 858 40.86 127.43 20.95
C GLU A 858 42.15 127.79 21.72
N GLU A 859 43.04 126.83 22.03
CA GLU A 859 44.36 127.14 22.61
C GLU A 859 45.28 127.95 21.67
N THR A 860 45.07 127.88 20.34
CA THR A 860 45.92 128.57 19.35
C THR A 860 45.39 129.92 18.85
N SER A 861 44.20 130.37 19.30
CA SER A 861 43.59 131.63 18.81
C SER A 861 43.02 132.59 19.86
N THR A 862 43.06 132.27 21.16
CA THR A 862 42.69 133.23 22.23
C THR A 862 43.77 134.30 22.51
N TYR A 863 44.07 135.17 21.54
CA TYR A 863 44.89 136.37 21.75
C TYR A 863 44.29 137.66 21.14
N THR A 864 42.98 137.85 21.33
CA THR A 864 42.23 139.02 20.88
C THR A 864 42.33 140.23 21.84
N ARG A 865 43.31 141.11 21.59
CA ARG A 865 43.33 142.52 22.00
C ARG A 865 44.03 143.35 20.89
N THR A 866 43.58 144.53 20.44
CA THR A 866 42.50 145.41 20.92
C THR A 866 42.11 146.41 19.81
N ARG A 867 40.80 146.71 19.61
CA ARG A 867 40.18 148.02 19.20
C ARG A 867 40.72 148.82 17.96
N PRO A 868 40.00 149.85 17.44
CA PRO A 868 38.54 150.08 17.38
C PRO A 868 38.00 150.71 16.03
N SER A 869 36.66 150.80 15.95
CA SER A 869 35.89 152.00 15.50
C SER A 869 35.36 152.16 14.06
N ILE A 870 34.22 152.87 13.99
CA ILE A 870 33.45 153.45 12.83
C ILE A 870 32.98 152.46 11.74
N THR A 871 31.77 152.55 11.13
CA THR A 871 30.78 153.65 11.01
C THR A 871 29.32 153.13 10.88
N HIS A 872 28.33 154.01 11.15
CA HIS A 872 26.97 154.19 10.55
C HIS A 872 26.32 153.12 9.62
N ASN A 873 24.98 152.97 9.52
CA ASN A 873 23.81 153.64 10.14
C ASN A 873 22.52 152.75 10.03
N PRO A 874 21.32 153.15 10.55
CA PRO A 874 20.34 152.19 11.09
C PRO A 874 18.97 152.11 10.37
N SER A 875 18.08 151.26 10.92
CA SER A 875 16.61 151.43 10.98
C SER A 875 15.82 151.16 9.67
N THR A 876 14.52 150.85 9.63
CA THR A 876 13.53 150.40 10.65
C THR A 876 12.27 149.85 9.95
N PHE A 877 11.44 149.12 10.71
CA PHE A 877 10.00 148.90 10.47
C PHE A 877 9.56 148.01 9.29
N ALA A 878 8.48 147.27 9.55
CA ALA A 878 7.93 146.22 8.68
C ALA A 878 6.74 146.71 7.84
N THR A 879 6.39 145.96 6.77
CA THR A 879 5.01 145.46 6.59
C THR A 879 4.88 144.32 5.57
N ARG A 880 4.08 143.29 5.96
CA ARG A 880 3.19 142.41 5.17
C ARG A 880 3.68 141.64 3.92
N ASN A 881 3.56 140.31 4.02
CA ASN A 881 2.95 139.32 3.10
C ASN A 881 3.48 139.24 1.64
N VAL A 882 3.72 138.05 1.04
CA VAL A 882 2.72 137.00 0.71
C VAL A 882 3.39 135.65 0.34
N LEU A 883 2.96 134.53 0.99
CA LEU A 883 3.01 133.10 0.56
C LEU A 883 4.39 132.42 0.26
N PRO A 884 4.48 131.07 0.10
CA PRO A 884 3.50 129.97 0.32
C PRO A 884 4.02 128.73 1.15
N LEU A 885 3.18 127.68 1.29
CA LEU A 885 3.48 126.23 1.51
C LEU A 885 3.98 125.72 2.91
N THR A 886 3.09 125.18 3.77
CA THR A 886 2.89 123.72 4.11
C THR A 886 3.78 123.13 5.25
N ILE A 887 3.52 122.01 5.96
CA ILE A 887 2.59 120.86 5.79
C ILE A 887 2.26 120.15 7.15
N ASN A 888 1.07 119.49 7.29
CA ASN A 888 0.64 118.35 8.16
C ASN A 888 0.99 118.31 9.70
N SER A 889 0.41 117.45 10.58
CA SER A 889 -0.62 116.38 10.48
C SER A 889 -1.36 116.18 11.83
N SER A 890 -2.56 115.58 11.77
CA SER A 890 -3.33 115.01 12.91
C SER A 890 -3.18 113.45 12.95
N ASP A 891 -3.84 112.61 13.76
CA ASP A 891 -4.89 112.74 14.81
C ASP A 891 -4.90 111.48 15.74
N ARG A 892 -5.66 111.45 16.86
CA ARG A 892 -5.93 110.19 17.62
C ARG A 892 -7.04 110.26 18.70
N SER A 893 -8.13 109.50 18.51
CA SER A 893 -9.14 109.01 19.51
C SER A 893 -10.37 108.43 18.76
N ASP A 894 -11.26 107.58 19.31
CA ASP A 894 -11.10 106.47 20.28
C ASP A 894 -12.29 105.48 20.19
N ASP A 895 -12.12 104.27 20.75
CA ASP A 895 -13.11 103.31 21.31
C ASP A 895 -14.20 102.56 20.49
N SER A 896 -14.51 101.35 21.01
CA SER A 896 -15.78 100.59 21.03
C SER A 896 -16.09 99.44 20.04
N LEU A 897 -16.14 98.22 20.62
CA LEU A 897 -16.90 96.99 20.24
C LEU A 897 -16.55 96.31 18.90
N GLN A 898 -16.28 95.00 18.79
CA GLN A 898 -16.29 93.85 19.74
C GLN A 898 -15.35 92.72 19.16
N PHE A 899 -15.25 91.44 19.57
CA PHE A 899 -16.12 90.56 20.37
C PHE A 899 -15.36 89.55 21.26
N GLN A 900 -14.75 88.50 20.68
CA GLN A 900 -14.16 87.30 21.35
C GLN A 900 -13.03 86.73 20.46
N SER A 901 -12.01 86.00 20.93
CA SER A 901 -11.64 85.50 22.29
C SER A 901 -10.17 85.00 22.32
N THR A 902 -9.47 85.14 23.46
CA THR A 902 -8.34 84.29 24.00
C THR A 902 -7.11 83.99 23.09
N ASN A 903 -5.86 83.83 23.54
CA ASN A 903 -5.18 83.86 24.85
C ASN A 903 -3.70 84.25 24.56
N THR A 904 -2.99 85.00 25.42
CA THR A 904 -2.19 84.50 26.57
C THR A 904 -1.20 83.37 26.18
N SER A 905 0.11 83.38 26.40
CA SER A 905 1.16 84.38 26.77
C SER A 905 2.52 83.63 26.72
N ILE A 906 3.67 84.34 26.89
CA ILE A 906 4.93 83.88 27.55
C ILE A 906 5.24 82.36 27.42
N SER A 907 6.22 81.90 26.63
CA SER A 907 7.68 81.96 26.89
C SER A 907 8.41 81.26 25.69
N ASP A 908 9.70 80.86 25.65
CA ASP A 908 10.68 80.60 26.71
C ASP A 908 12.14 80.66 26.23
N ALA A 909 13.09 80.54 27.17
CA ALA A 909 14.51 80.39 26.88
C ALA A 909 15.21 79.33 27.76
N LEU A 910 16.03 78.50 27.10
CA LEU A 910 17.19 77.75 27.62
C LEU A 910 17.00 76.50 28.52
N SER A 911 17.50 75.39 27.96
CA SER A 911 18.53 74.50 28.57
C SER A 911 18.12 73.22 29.34
N SER A 912 19.04 72.24 29.27
CA SER A 912 19.24 71.07 30.15
C SER A 912 18.08 70.07 30.30
N GLY A 913 18.24 68.76 30.05
CA GLY A 913 19.45 67.96 29.81
C GLY A 913 19.30 66.57 30.47
N ASN A 914 20.18 65.61 30.14
CA ASN A 914 20.29 64.26 30.73
C ASN A 914 19.11 63.28 30.47
N SER A 915 19.30 61.95 30.38
CA SER A 915 20.57 61.18 30.30
C SER A 915 20.39 59.70 29.88
N THR A 916 21.41 59.19 29.16
CA THR A 916 22.03 57.84 29.31
C THR A 916 21.32 56.52 28.95
N LEU A 917 21.93 55.81 27.98
CA LEU A 917 22.41 54.39 28.03
C LEU A 917 21.35 53.25 28.04
N ARG A 918 21.60 52.01 27.55
CA ARG A 918 22.76 51.37 26.86
C ARG A 918 22.35 50.08 26.13
N ASN A 919 23.22 49.59 25.23
CA ASN A 919 23.31 48.21 24.70
C ASN A 919 22.10 47.77 23.83
N SER A 920 22.21 46.83 22.89
CA SER A 920 23.20 45.74 22.71
C SER A 920 23.61 45.48 21.25
N GLU A 921 24.72 44.78 21.06
CA GLU A 921 25.34 44.44 19.77
C GLU A 921 25.37 42.93 19.46
N VAL A 922 25.49 42.60 18.16
CA VAL A 922 26.28 41.48 17.58
C VAL A 922 25.80 40.01 17.74
N GLU A 923 25.31 39.49 16.60
CA GLU A 923 25.64 38.20 15.92
C GLU A 923 25.39 36.80 16.55
N ASN A 924 25.49 35.81 15.64
CA ASN A 924 25.52 34.34 15.76
C ASN A 924 24.16 33.62 15.56
N LEU A 925 24.09 32.48 14.85
CA LEU A 925 25.10 31.78 14.03
C LEU A 925 24.39 30.91 12.96
N ASN A 926 25.05 30.65 11.83
CA ASN A 926 24.59 29.71 10.81
C ASN A 926 25.46 28.45 10.89
N ASN A 927 24.87 27.27 11.12
CA ASN A 927 25.62 26.06 11.47
C ASN A 927 25.60 25.03 10.32
N ARG A 928 26.69 24.27 10.13
CA ARG A 928 26.85 23.37 8.97
C ARG A 928 27.49 22.04 9.35
N ASN A 929 27.07 20.98 8.65
CA ASN A 929 27.64 19.63 8.62
C ASN A 929 27.56 18.80 9.92
N SER A 930 26.70 17.79 9.88
CA SER A 930 27.18 16.41 9.66
C SER A 930 26.48 15.83 8.44
#